data_AF-A0A9Q0W9J3-F1
#
_entry.id   AF-A0A9Q0W9J3-F1
#
_cell.length_a   1.000
_cell.length_b   1.000
_cell.length_c   1.000
_cell.angle_alpha   90.00
_cell.angle_beta   90.00
_cell.angle_gamma   90.00
#
_symmetry.space_group_name_H-M   'P 1'
#
loop_
_entity.id
_entity.type
_entity.pdbx_description
1 polymer ?
#
loop_
_entity_poly.entity_id
_entity_poly.type
_entity_poly.pdbx_seq_one_letter_code
_entity_poly.pdbx_strand_id
1 'polypeptide(L)'
;MHLQIEIKELDDFAQAAFHGYKSLNRIQSWIFQTVYYTNENILVCAPTGAGKTNIAMISILHEIGQHFKDGYLHKDEFKIVYVAPMKALAAEVTSAFSRRLSPLNMTVRELTGDMQLSKSELEETQMIVTTPEKWDVITRKSSDMSLSMLVKLLIIDEVHLLNDDRGPVIEALVARTLRQVESTQTMIRIVGLSATLPNYLEVAQFLRVSPETGLFFFDSSYRPVPLAQQYIGISEQNFAARNDLLNEICYKKIVDSLRQGHQAMVFVHSRKDTAKTAAKLRKFSKTIWLFIVNFLGHGSRLFGIEGDSGVELARNNEDLELFKNDEHPQFGLIKKEVMKSRNKDLVELFESGVGVHHAGMLRVDRGLTERLFSDGLLKVLVCTATLAWGVNLPAHTVVIKGTQLYDPKAGGWRDLGMLDVMQIFGRAGRPQFDKSGEGIIITSHDKLAYYLRLLTSQLPIESQFISSLKDNLNAEVALGTVTNVKEACAWLGYTYLFIRMRQNPLAYGIGWDEDNQRDLPGDAGHIRGSSCTDFRASLNIPNGSVTIATSLFDTLIYSETLLKLNFCCNVIGDPSLSLKQRALVTDAARALDKAKMMRFDEKSGNFYCTELGRIASHFYIQYSSVETYNEMLRRHMNDSEVIDMVAHSSEFENIVVREEEQNELEMLLRSSCPLEVKGGPSNKHGKISILIQLYISHGSIDTFSLVSDAAYISASLARIMRALFEICLRRGWSEMSLFMLEYCKAVDRQIWPHQHPLRQFDKDLSAEILRKLEEQASDLDHLQEMEEKDIGTLIRYAPGGRLVKQYLKYFPRIQLSATVSPITRTVLKLDLLIIPEFIWKDRFHGAAQRWWILVEDSENDHIYHSELLTLTKRMIRGDPHKLSFTVPIFEPHPPQYYIRAVSDSWLHAESFYTISFHNLTLPEARTSHTELLDLKPLPVSSLANNKYEALYNFSHFNPIQTQIFHILYHTDNNVLLGAPTGSGKTISAELAMLRLFNTQPDMKVIYIAPMKAIVRERMNDWRKHLVAQLGKKMRIQIVCTMFLFKGEWKSGVLIRSDS
;
A
#
# COMPACT_ATOMS: atom_id res chain seq x y z
N MET A 1 21.09 39.60 -1.80
CA MET A 1 21.01 38.89 -3.11
C MET A 1 21.92 37.68 -3.00
N HIS A 2 21.38 36.47 -2.81
CA HIS A 2 22.21 35.26 -2.87
C HIS A 2 22.58 34.99 -4.33
N LEU A 3 23.87 34.75 -4.60
CA LEU A 3 24.33 34.29 -5.92
C LEU A 3 23.66 32.96 -6.28
N GLN A 4 23.35 32.76 -7.56
CA GLN A 4 22.96 31.45 -8.07
C GLN A 4 24.16 30.51 -7.97
N ILE A 5 23.94 29.31 -7.44
CA ILE A 5 24.99 28.29 -7.31
C ILE A 5 25.22 27.66 -8.68
N GLU A 6 26.45 27.71 -9.18
CA GLU A 6 26.81 27.02 -10.41
C GLU A 6 26.91 25.51 -10.17
N ILE A 7 26.56 24.70 -11.18
CA ILE A 7 26.65 23.24 -11.03
C ILE A 7 28.09 22.79 -10.76
N LYS A 8 29.08 23.55 -11.22
CA LYS A 8 30.51 23.29 -10.97
C LYS A 8 30.92 23.42 -9.50
N GLU A 9 30.08 24.02 -8.66
CA GLU A 9 30.32 24.15 -7.22
C GLU A 9 29.91 22.89 -6.44
N LEU A 10 29.18 21.95 -7.05
CA LEU A 10 28.81 20.67 -6.44
C LEU A 10 29.97 19.68 -6.52
N ASP A 11 29.98 18.67 -5.65
CA ASP A 11 30.94 17.56 -5.72
C ASP A 11 30.88 16.85 -7.08
N ASP A 12 32.01 16.34 -7.57
CA ASP A 12 32.13 15.74 -8.91
C ASP A 12 31.07 14.66 -9.20
N PHE A 13 30.75 13.81 -8.21
CA PHE A 13 29.72 12.79 -8.36
C PHE A 13 28.31 13.40 -8.48
N ALA A 14 28.04 14.49 -7.77
CA ALA A 14 26.75 15.16 -7.76
C ALA A 14 26.53 15.96 -9.06
N GLN A 15 27.59 16.50 -9.67
CA GLN A 15 27.52 17.16 -10.98
C GLN A 15 26.97 16.24 -12.07
N ALA A 16 27.30 14.94 -12.02
CA ALA A 16 26.85 13.95 -13.00
C ALA A 16 25.32 13.87 -13.09
N ALA A 17 24.61 14.10 -11.98
CA ALA A 17 23.15 14.10 -11.95
C ALA A 17 22.52 15.37 -12.54
N PHE A 18 23.28 16.43 -12.78
CA PHE A 18 22.84 17.71 -13.35
C PHE A 18 23.39 17.96 -14.76
N HIS A 19 23.65 16.90 -15.53
CA HIS A 19 24.12 17.04 -16.92
C HIS A 19 23.17 17.93 -17.77
N GLY A 20 23.73 18.95 -18.41
CA GLY A 20 22.98 19.95 -19.18
C GLY A 20 22.51 21.19 -18.40
N TYR A 21 22.69 21.23 -17.07
CA TYR A 21 22.38 22.40 -16.25
C TYR A 21 23.63 23.27 -16.05
N LYS A 22 23.45 24.59 -16.09
CA LYS A 22 24.53 25.56 -15.83
C LYS A 22 24.57 25.98 -14.35
N SER A 23 23.40 26.29 -13.79
CA SER A 23 23.22 26.72 -12.41
C SER A 23 21.90 26.21 -11.83
N LEU A 24 21.79 26.22 -10.50
CA LEU A 24 20.54 26.02 -9.78
C LEU A 24 19.67 27.28 -9.86
N ASN A 25 18.35 27.11 -9.79
CA ASN A 25 17.44 28.25 -9.78
C ASN A 25 17.52 29.02 -8.44
N ARG A 26 16.84 30.16 -8.34
CA ARG A 26 16.88 31.03 -7.15
C ARG A 26 16.46 30.32 -5.85
N ILE A 27 15.38 29.55 -5.88
CA ILE A 27 14.90 28.80 -4.70
C ILE A 27 15.88 27.70 -4.34
N GLN A 28 16.30 26.90 -5.32
CA GLN A 28 17.24 25.79 -5.16
C GLN A 28 18.58 26.27 -4.59
N SER A 29 19.09 27.40 -5.08
CA SER A 29 20.35 28.00 -4.61
C SER A 29 20.26 28.48 -3.16
N TRP A 30 19.10 29.05 -2.77
CA TRP A 30 18.91 29.54 -1.40
C TRP A 30 18.91 28.37 -0.40
N ILE A 31 18.17 27.30 -0.70
CA ILE A 31 18.04 26.17 0.24
C ILE A 31 19.21 25.17 0.15
N PHE A 32 20.06 25.27 -0.87
CA PHE A 32 21.10 24.28 -1.17
C PHE A 32 21.97 23.95 0.04
N GLN A 33 22.41 24.96 0.79
CA GLN A 33 23.29 24.78 1.94
C GLN A 33 22.68 23.84 2.99
N THR A 34 21.40 24.06 3.33
CA THR A 34 20.69 23.19 4.27
C THR A 34 20.42 21.81 3.67
N VAL A 35 19.96 21.74 2.42
CA VAL A 35 19.56 20.47 1.80
C VAL A 35 20.77 19.55 1.56
N TYR A 36 21.88 20.09 1.08
CA TYR A 36 23.03 19.32 0.59
C TYR A 36 24.10 19.03 1.64
N TYR A 37 24.18 19.79 2.73
CA TYR A 37 25.23 19.60 3.75
C TYR A 37 24.70 19.18 5.13
N THR A 38 23.39 19.12 5.35
CA THR A 38 22.82 18.74 6.65
C THR A 38 21.91 17.52 6.54
N ASN A 39 21.73 16.81 7.65
CA ASN A 39 20.78 15.70 7.79
C ASN A 39 19.43 16.16 8.38
N GLU A 40 19.20 17.47 8.48
CA GLU A 40 17.96 18.01 9.03
C GLU A 40 16.75 17.57 8.18
N ASN A 41 15.61 17.36 8.86
CA ASN A 41 14.33 17.22 8.19
C ASN A 41 13.95 18.56 7.55
N ILE A 42 13.37 18.50 6.36
CA ILE A 42 13.08 19.71 5.57
C ILE A 42 11.62 19.74 5.14
N LEU A 43 11.01 20.92 5.19
CA LEU A 43 9.74 21.21 4.53
C LEU A 43 9.93 22.39 3.58
N VAL A 44 9.67 22.17 2.30
CA VAL A 44 9.66 23.24 1.29
C VAL A 44 8.25 23.48 0.78
N CYS A 45 7.70 24.63 1.12
CA CYS A 45 6.45 25.16 0.58
C CYS A 45 6.77 26.12 -0.57
N ALA A 46 6.57 25.69 -1.81
CA ALA A 46 6.88 26.48 -3.00
C ALA A 46 5.77 26.37 -4.07
N PRO A 47 5.55 27.41 -4.90
CA PRO A 47 4.54 27.36 -5.95
C PRO A 47 4.79 26.25 -6.97
N THR A 48 3.72 25.74 -7.59
CA THR A 48 3.84 24.75 -8.67
C THR A 48 4.70 25.30 -9.81
N GLY A 49 5.64 24.49 -10.30
CA GLY A 49 6.63 24.90 -11.32
C GLY A 49 7.92 25.51 -10.77
N ALA A 50 8.05 25.71 -9.45
CA ALA A 50 9.28 26.25 -8.83
C ALA A 50 10.50 25.30 -8.86
N GLY A 51 10.35 24.07 -9.38
CA GLY A 51 11.43 23.11 -9.52
C GLY A 51 11.68 22.24 -8.27
N LYS A 52 10.62 21.86 -7.55
CA LYS A 52 10.67 21.01 -6.34
C LYS A 52 11.38 19.66 -6.57
N THR A 53 11.25 19.07 -7.76
CA THR A 53 11.92 17.82 -8.13
C THR A 53 13.45 17.90 -8.06
N ASN A 54 14.05 19.07 -8.33
CA ASN A 54 15.50 19.24 -8.17
C ASN A 54 15.90 19.37 -6.70
N ILE A 55 15.01 19.86 -5.84
CA ILE A 55 15.23 19.90 -4.38
C ILE A 55 15.30 18.47 -3.84
N ALA A 56 14.38 17.61 -4.28
CA ALA A 56 14.45 16.17 -4.04
C ALA A 56 15.76 15.58 -4.54
N MET A 57 16.19 15.90 -5.78
CA MET A 57 17.48 15.42 -6.32
C MET A 57 18.67 15.83 -5.44
N ILE A 58 18.73 17.08 -4.96
CA ILE A 58 19.81 17.53 -4.07
C ILE A 58 19.81 16.73 -2.77
N SER A 59 18.63 16.45 -2.20
CA SER A 59 18.48 15.63 -0.99
C SER A 59 18.95 14.18 -1.22
N ILE A 60 18.65 13.62 -2.40
CA ILE A 60 19.07 12.28 -2.82
C ILE A 60 20.60 12.20 -2.95
N LEU A 61 21.21 13.22 -3.56
CA LEU A 61 22.67 13.26 -3.74
C LEU A 61 23.41 13.44 -2.43
N HIS A 62 22.85 14.21 -1.48
CA HIS A 62 23.36 14.25 -0.11
C HIS A 62 23.39 12.87 0.52
N GLU A 63 22.26 12.14 0.47
CA GLU A 63 22.18 10.79 1.05
C GLU A 63 23.18 9.84 0.38
N ILE A 64 23.26 9.83 -0.96
CA ILE A 64 24.24 9.04 -1.71
C ILE A 64 25.68 9.39 -1.27
N GLY A 65 25.96 10.68 -1.07
CA GLY A 65 27.26 11.18 -0.61
C GLY A 65 27.70 10.59 0.74
N GLN A 66 26.76 10.34 1.65
CA GLN A 66 27.05 9.75 2.97
C GLN A 66 27.55 8.29 2.89
N HIS A 67 27.29 7.59 1.77
CA HIS A 67 27.64 6.18 1.58
C HIS A 67 28.84 5.96 0.65
N PHE A 68 29.57 7.03 0.32
CA PHE A 68 30.89 6.92 -0.28
C PHE A 68 31.94 6.65 0.79
N LYS A 69 32.62 5.49 0.69
CA LYS A 69 33.77 5.14 1.55
C LYS A 69 34.93 4.73 0.65
N ASP A 70 36.11 5.29 0.88
CA ASP A 70 37.33 5.02 0.11
C ASP A 70 37.17 5.19 -1.42
N GLY A 71 36.27 6.08 -1.86
CA GLY A 71 35.96 6.32 -3.27
C GLY A 71 34.96 5.34 -3.91
N TYR A 72 34.42 4.39 -3.14
CA TYR A 72 33.41 3.43 -3.60
C TYR A 72 32.05 3.70 -2.94
N LEU A 73 30.98 3.58 -3.73
CA LEU A 73 29.61 3.73 -3.25
C LEU A 73 29.07 2.39 -2.71
N HIS A 74 28.74 2.34 -1.42
CA HIS A 74 28.17 1.18 -0.75
C HIS A 74 26.64 1.09 -0.93
N LYS A 75 26.20 0.56 -2.07
CA LYS A 75 24.78 0.56 -2.50
C LYS A 75 23.84 -0.31 -1.66
N ASP A 76 24.37 -1.29 -0.92
CA ASP A 76 23.56 -2.23 -0.17
C ASP A 76 23.25 -1.74 1.26
N GLU A 77 23.84 -0.62 1.68
CA GLU A 77 23.72 -0.09 3.06
C GLU A 77 22.54 0.89 3.25
N PHE A 78 21.91 1.34 2.15
CA PHE A 78 20.83 2.33 2.22
C PHE A 78 19.76 2.12 1.15
N LYS A 79 18.56 2.63 1.45
CA LYS A 79 17.48 2.82 0.49
C LYS A 79 16.84 4.20 0.63
N ILE A 80 16.36 4.71 -0.50
CA ILE A 80 15.68 5.99 -0.61
C ILE A 80 14.24 5.73 -1.07
N VAL A 81 13.28 6.34 -0.39
CA VAL A 81 11.85 6.20 -0.72
C VAL A 81 11.31 7.55 -1.16
N TYR A 82 10.76 7.61 -2.36
CA TYR A 82 10.04 8.76 -2.89
C TYR A 82 8.55 8.44 -2.96
N VAL A 83 7.76 9.11 -2.13
CA VAL A 83 6.31 8.99 -2.10
C VAL A 83 5.72 10.07 -3.01
N ALA A 84 5.23 9.65 -4.18
CA ALA A 84 4.53 10.49 -5.13
C ALA A 84 3.00 10.41 -4.93
N PRO A 85 2.27 11.52 -5.08
CA PRO A 85 0.82 11.55 -4.91
C PRO A 85 0.07 10.59 -5.84
N MET A 86 0.51 10.40 -7.09
CA MET A 86 -0.22 9.62 -8.10
C MET A 86 0.70 8.64 -8.84
N LYS A 87 0.11 7.53 -9.34
CA LYS A 87 0.82 6.53 -10.14
C LYS A 87 1.50 7.14 -11.38
N ALA A 88 0.81 8.08 -12.06
CA ALA A 88 1.37 8.72 -13.24
C ALA A 88 2.63 9.55 -12.92
N LEU A 89 2.60 10.33 -11.83
CA LEU A 89 3.76 11.09 -11.37
C LEU A 89 4.89 10.17 -10.89
N ALA A 90 4.56 9.06 -10.21
CA ALA A 90 5.56 8.07 -9.80
C ALA A 90 6.32 7.49 -11.01
N ALA A 91 5.62 7.15 -12.10
CA ALA A 91 6.24 6.66 -13.33
C ALA A 91 7.13 7.72 -14.01
N GLU A 92 6.70 8.99 -14.04
CA GLU A 92 7.48 10.11 -14.56
C GLU A 92 8.77 10.32 -13.75
N VAL A 93 8.63 10.42 -12.42
CA VAL A 93 9.73 10.62 -11.48
C VAL A 93 10.73 9.46 -11.55
N THR A 94 10.24 8.22 -11.66
CA THR A 94 11.09 7.04 -11.87
C THR A 94 11.91 7.18 -13.14
N SER A 95 11.29 7.52 -14.27
CA SER A 95 11.99 7.71 -15.55
C SER A 95 13.01 8.85 -15.49
N ALA A 96 12.66 9.96 -14.84
CA ALA A 96 13.54 11.12 -14.69
C ALA A 96 14.75 10.79 -13.81
N PHE A 97 14.54 10.20 -12.63
CA PHE A 97 15.62 9.86 -11.71
C PHE A 97 16.47 8.68 -12.20
N SER A 98 15.89 7.66 -12.85
CA SER A 98 16.68 6.61 -13.50
C SER A 98 17.69 7.17 -14.48
N ARG A 99 17.27 8.12 -15.35
CA ARG A 99 18.20 8.76 -16.30
C ARG A 99 19.28 9.59 -15.61
N ARG A 100 18.91 10.36 -14.59
CA ARG A 100 19.83 11.28 -13.89
C ARG A 100 20.80 10.58 -12.94
N LEU A 101 20.41 9.45 -12.36
CA LEU A 101 21.22 8.67 -11.42
C LEU A 101 21.96 7.49 -12.10
N SER A 102 21.66 7.21 -13.37
CA SER A 102 22.38 6.20 -14.17
C SER A 102 23.90 6.38 -14.20
N PRO A 103 24.46 7.60 -14.27
CA PRO A 103 25.92 7.80 -14.20
C PRO A 103 26.55 7.31 -12.89
N LEU A 104 25.77 7.27 -11.80
CA LEU A 104 26.18 6.75 -10.48
C LEU A 104 25.90 5.25 -10.33
N ASN A 105 25.43 4.60 -11.40
CA ASN A 105 25.05 3.19 -11.44
C ASN A 105 23.99 2.84 -10.35
N MET A 106 23.07 3.78 -10.08
CA MET A 106 21.98 3.61 -9.12
C MET A 106 20.75 3.04 -9.80
N THR A 107 20.09 2.07 -9.15
CA THR A 107 18.86 1.47 -9.66
C THR A 107 17.64 2.13 -9.02
N VAL A 108 16.79 2.74 -9.85
CA VAL A 108 15.51 3.33 -9.45
C VAL A 108 14.37 2.48 -10.02
N ARG A 109 13.41 2.08 -9.18
CA ARG A 109 12.23 1.31 -9.61
C ARG A 109 10.94 1.94 -9.11
N GLU A 110 9.91 1.80 -9.95
CA GLU A 110 8.54 2.12 -9.62
C GLU A 110 7.93 0.95 -8.84
N LEU A 111 7.23 1.26 -7.74
CA LEU A 111 6.45 0.31 -6.97
C LEU A 111 5.06 0.91 -6.73
N THR A 112 4.18 0.82 -7.74
CA THR A 112 2.80 1.33 -7.65
C THR A 112 1.76 0.32 -8.12
N GLY A 113 0.53 0.45 -7.62
CA GLY A 113 -0.58 -0.40 -8.02
C GLY A 113 -0.27 -1.90 -7.86
N ASP A 114 -0.51 -2.66 -8.93
CA ASP A 114 -0.34 -4.11 -8.95
C ASP A 114 1.10 -4.55 -9.22
N MET A 115 2.03 -3.61 -9.41
CA MET A 115 3.44 -3.94 -9.52
C MET A 115 3.91 -4.56 -8.20
N GLN A 116 4.52 -5.73 -8.32
CA GLN A 116 5.23 -6.42 -7.25
C GLN A 116 6.66 -6.61 -7.72
N LEU A 117 7.61 -6.13 -6.92
CA LEU A 117 9.02 -6.42 -7.12
C LEU A 117 9.34 -7.72 -6.42
N SER A 118 10.09 -8.60 -7.09
CA SER A 118 10.66 -9.77 -6.45
C SER A 118 11.64 -9.35 -5.36
N LYS A 119 11.90 -10.25 -4.40
CA LYS A 119 12.87 -9.98 -3.32
C LYS A 119 14.25 -9.59 -3.86
N SER A 120 14.71 -10.26 -4.92
CA SER A 120 15.97 -9.92 -5.60
C SER A 120 15.94 -8.53 -6.23
N GLU A 121 14.84 -8.16 -6.90
CA GLU A 121 14.72 -6.81 -7.48
C GLU A 121 14.68 -5.72 -6.42
N LEU A 122 14.06 -5.98 -5.26
CA LEU A 122 14.06 -5.05 -4.12
C LEU A 122 15.45 -4.88 -3.51
N GLU A 123 16.22 -5.96 -3.38
CA GLU A 123 17.59 -5.93 -2.89
C GLU A 123 18.48 -5.08 -3.82
N GLU A 124 18.42 -5.31 -5.13
CA GLU A 124 19.18 -4.57 -6.16
C GLU A 124 18.77 -3.11 -6.33
N THR A 125 17.58 -2.72 -5.88
CA THR A 125 17.02 -1.37 -6.05
C THR A 125 17.40 -0.45 -4.89
N GLN A 126 18.12 0.65 -5.14
CA GLN A 126 18.47 1.61 -4.09
C GLN A 126 17.38 2.67 -3.88
N MET A 127 16.64 3.04 -4.94
CA MET A 127 15.59 4.05 -4.85
C MET A 127 14.24 3.50 -5.30
N ILE A 128 13.24 3.62 -4.43
CA ILE A 128 11.87 3.16 -4.67
C ILE A 128 10.97 4.38 -4.82
N VAL A 129 10.29 4.49 -5.95
CA VAL A 129 9.25 5.51 -6.18
C VAL A 129 7.88 4.85 -6.07
N THR A 130 7.05 5.31 -5.15
CA THR A 130 5.80 4.65 -4.74
C THR A 130 4.68 5.65 -4.49
N THR A 131 3.44 5.17 -4.33
CA THR A 131 2.33 5.98 -3.78
C THR A 131 2.23 5.81 -2.26
N PRO A 132 1.57 6.72 -1.52
CA PRO A 132 1.38 6.59 -0.07
C PRO A 132 0.76 5.24 0.32
N GLU A 133 -0.31 4.83 -0.36
CA GLU A 133 -1.05 3.59 -0.03
C GLU A 133 -0.20 2.36 -0.23
N LYS A 134 0.57 2.31 -1.33
CA LYS A 134 1.40 1.15 -1.63
C LYS A 134 2.55 1.03 -0.62
N TRP A 135 3.13 2.17 -0.21
CA TRP A 135 4.16 2.18 0.83
C TRP A 135 3.59 1.80 2.20
N ASP A 136 2.39 2.25 2.53
CA ASP A 136 1.72 1.87 3.78
C ASP A 136 1.46 0.35 3.81
N VAL A 137 0.93 -0.24 2.73
CA VAL A 137 0.75 -1.70 2.61
C VAL A 137 2.06 -2.48 2.80
N ILE A 138 3.18 -2.01 2.23
CA ILE A 138 4.48 -2.68 2.37
C ILE A 138 4.96 -2.61 3.82
N THR A 139 4.88 -1.43 4.43
CA THR A 139 5.31 -1.24 5.82
C THR A 139 4.37 -1.91 6.84
N ARG A 140 3.15 -2.30 6.44
CA ARG A 140 2.23 -3.13 7.24
C ARG A 140 2.54 -4.63 7.22
N LYS A 141 3.38 -5.10 6.29
CA LYS A 141 3.75 -6.52 6.19
C LYS A 141 5.04 -6.81 6.94
N SER A 142 4.98 -7.71 7.92
CA SER A 142 6.13 -8.05 8.79
C SER A 142 7.32 -8.67 8.04
N SER A 143 7.10 -9.30 6.88
CA SER A 143 8.18 -9.85 6.04
C SER A 143 9.15 -8.79 5.51
N ASP A 144 8.67 -7.55 5.36
CA ASP A 144 9.39 -6.48 4.65
C ASP A 144 10.07 -5.51 5.64
N MET A 145 10.09 -5.83 6.95
CA MET A 145 10.79 -5.04 7.97
C MET A 145 12.30 -4.92 7.72
N SER A 146 12.89 -5.88 7.00
CA SER A 146 14.30 -5.79 6.59
C SER A 146 14.55 -4.61 5.63
N LEU A 147 13.58 -4.29 4.77
CA LEU A 147 13.64 -3.15 3.86
C LEU A 147 13.52 -1.83 4.62
N SER A 148 12.59 -1.75 5.59
CA SER A 148 12.34 -0.50 6.33
C SER A 148 13.53 -0.07 7.19
N MET A 149 14.39 -1.00 7.64
CA MET A 149 15.62 -0.70 8.38
C MET A 149 16.71 -0.07 7.50
N LEU A 150 16.70 -0.33 6.20
CA LEU A 150 17.67 0.24 5.24
C LEU A 150 17.26 1.62 4.75
N VAL A 151 16.01 2.04 4.97
CA VAL A 151 15.55 3.36 4.54
C VAL A 151 16.28 4.44 5.34
N LYS A 152 16.95 5.36 4.64
CA LYS A 152 17.64 6.52 5.25
C LYS A 152 17.05 7.87 4.87
N LEU A 153 16.36 7.92 3.73
CA LEU A 153 15.71 9.13 3.22
C LEU A 153 14.27 8.81 2.77
N LEU A 154 13.32 9.53 3.33
CA LEU A 154 11.91 9.52 2.95
C LEU A 154 11.52 10.89 2.38
N ILE A 155 11.21 10.94 1.09
CA ILE A 155 10.72 12.14 0.40
C ILE A 155 9.22 12.00 0.23
N ILE A 156 8.45 12.98 0.71
CA ILE A 156 7.00 13.04 0.54
C ILE A 156 6.71 14.23 -0.36
N ASP A 157 6.32 13.93 -1.59
CA ASP A 157 5.91 14.95 -2.56
C ASP A 157 4.42 15.30 -2.38
N GLU A 158 4.10 16.57 -2.55
CA GLU A 158 2.75 17.13 -2.38
C GLU A 158 2.16 16.85 -0.97
N VAL A 159 2.90 17.16 0.10
CA VAL A 159 2.52 16.92 1.51
C VAL A 159 1.14 17.49 1.88
N HIS A 160 0.70 18.56 1.23
CA HIS A 160 -0.63 19.14 1.44
C HIS A 160 -1.80 18.23 1.06
N LEU A 161 -1.55 17.06 0.44
CA LEU A 161 -2.52 15.98 0.38
C LEU A 161 -3.01 15.51 1.76
N LEU A 162 -2.36 15.92 2.85
CA LEU A 162 -2.88 15.80 4.21
C LEU A 162 -4.33 16.29 4.37
N ASN A 163 -4.76 17.29 3.58
CA ASN A 163 -6.12 17.83 3.63
C ASN A 163 -7.15 17.05 2.78
N ASP A 164 -6.72 16.00 2.07
CA ASP A 164 -7.57 15.16 1.23
C ASP A 164 -7.95 13.87 1.98
N ASP A 165 -8.86 13.07 1.42
CA ASP A 165 -9.28 11.76 1.96
C ASP A 165 -8.11 10.76 2.06
N ARG A 166 -7.01 11.05 1.36
CA ARG A 166 -5.77 10.26 1.35
C ARG A 166 -4.78 10.73 2.40
N GLY A 167 -5.02 11.88 3.02
CA GLY A 167 -4.20 12.46 4.09
C GLY A 167 -3.92 11.48 5.24
N PRO A 168 -4.90 10.68 5.71
CA PRO A 168 -4.65 9.75 6.81
C PRO A 168 -3.57 8.71 6.54
N VAL A 169 -3.34 8.35 5.27
CA VAL A 169 -2.28 7.43 4.89
C VAL A 169 -0.91 8.08 5.07
N ILE A 170 -0.77 9.36 4.67
CA ILE A 170 0.48 10.12 4.89
C ILE A 170 0.71 10.31 6.39
N GLU A 171 -0.35 10.60 7.16
CA GLU A 171 -0.28 10.69 8.62
C GLU A 171 0.23 9.39 9.26
N ALA A 172 -0.35 8.24 8.89
CA ALA A 172 0.06 6.94 9.40
C ALA A 172 1.52 6.62 9.04
N LEU A 173 1.94 6.91 7.80
CA LEU A 173 3.31 6.70 7.33
C LEU A 173 4.35 7.50 8.12
N VAL A 174 4.12 8.79 8.31
CA VAL A 174 5.05 9.64 9.06
C VAL A 174 5.05 9.24 10.54
N ALA A 175 3.87 9.03 11.15
CA ALA A 175 3.78 8.60 12.54
C ALA A 175 4.54 7.29 12.79
N ARG A 176 4.42 6.32 11.88
CA ARG A 176 5.17 5.06 11.92
C ARG A 176 6.67 5.28 11.75
N THR A 177 7.07 6.11 10.79
CA THR A 177 8.49 6.42 10.53
C THR A 177 9.13 7.08 11.75
N LEU A 178 8.50 8.09 12.34
CA LEU A 178 9.00 8.78 13.54
C LEU A 178 9.11 7.84 14.74
N ARG A 179 8.09 7.00 14.96
CA ARG A 179 8.13 5.97 16.02
C ARG A 179 9.22 4.95 15.78
N GLN A 180 9.47 4.56 14.52
CA GLN A 180 10.58 3.66 14.15
C GLN A 180 11.94 4.31 14.41
N VAL A 181 12.11 5.59 14.09
CA VAL A 181 13.35 6.33 14.38
C VAL A 181 13.63 6.33 15.88
N GLU A 182 12.61 6.60 16.71
CA GLU A 182 12.77 6.60 18.17
C GLU A 182 13.02 5.21 18.75
N SER A 183 12.40 4.15 18.21
CA SER A 183 12.60 2.79 18.73
C SER A 183 13.94 2.17 18.29
N THR A 184 14.36 2.43 17.06
CA THR A 184 15.60 1.86 16.48
C THR A 184 16.83 2.73 16.73
N GLN A 185 16.64 4.00 17.12
CA GLN A 185 17.71 5.01 17.20
C GLN A 185 18.47 5.20 15.89
N THR A 186 17.84 4.83 14.76
CA THR A 186 18.38 5.06 13.42
C THR A 186 17.62 6.21 12.77
N MET A 187 18.34 7.29 12.46
CA MET A 187 17.74 8.47 11.86
C MET A 187 17.30 8.18 10.42
N ILE A 188 16.08 8.61 10.09
CA ILE A 188 15.55 8.65 8.74
C ILE A 188 15.25 10.11 8.44
N ARG A 189 15.93 10.67 7.44
CA ARG A 189 15.71 12.04 7.01
C ARG A 189 14.38 12.15 6.27
N ILE A 190 13.55 13.11 6.66
CA ILE A 190 12.26 13.37 6.02
C ILE A 190 12.32 14.68 5.24
N VAL A 191 11.96 14.62 3.95
CA VAL A 191 11.88 15.80 3.08
C VAL A 191 10.46 15.94 2.55
N GLY A 192 9.73 16.92 3.05
CA GLY A 192 8.40 17.30 2.59
C GLY A 192 8.46 18.36 1.50
N LEU A 193 7.80 18.11 0.38
CA LEU A 193 7.60 19.09 -0.69
C LEU A 193 6.11 19.44 -0.77
N SER A 194 5.78 20.72 -0.76
CA SER A 194 4.38 21.16 -0.75
C SER A 194 4.15 22.40 -1.61
N ALA A 195 2.92 22.55 -2.09
CA ALA A 195 2.38 23.84 -2.49
C ALA A 195 2.28 24.79 -1.28
N THR A 196 2.12 26.07 -1.59
CA THR A 196 2.07 27.17 -0.62
C THR A 196 0.67 27.27 -0.03
N LEU A 197 0.48 26.67 1.14
CA LEU A 197 -0.80 26.63 1.85
C LEU A 197 -0.62 26.98 3.35
N PRO A 198 -1.67 27.45 4.04
CA PRO A 198 -1.64 27.74 5.46
C PRO A 198 -1.46 26.49 6.30
N ASN A 199 -1.18 26.70 7.59
CA ASN A 199 -0.79 25.66 8.56
C ASN A 199 0.53 24.93 8.22
N TYR A 200 1.41 25.55 7.42
CA TYR A 200 2.72 24.99 7.10
C TYR A 200 3.61 24.83 8.33
N LEU A 201 3.40 25.62 9.39
CA LEU A 201 4.11 25.49 10.67
C LEU A 201 3.72 24.20 11.40
N GLU A 202 2.44 23.86 11.42
CA GLU A 202 1.93 22.61 11.98
C GLU A 202 2.39 21.41 11.16
N VAL A 203 2.43 21.53 9.83
CA VAL A 203 3.01 20.50 8.96
C VAL A 203 4.51 20.32 9.25
N ALA A 204 5.26 21.42 9.46
CA ALA A 204 6.66 21.35 9.86
C ALA A 204 6.83 20.64 11.22
N GLN A 205 6.00 20.98 12.21
CA GLN A 205 6.00 20.32 13.52
C GLN A 205 5.71 18.81 13.40
N PHE A 206 4.78 18.42 12.53
CA PHE A 206 4.41 17.04 12.25
C PHE A 206 5.55 16.25 11.63
N LEU A 207 6.27 16.83 10.66
CA LEU A 207 7.44 16.22 10.04
C LEU A 207 8.73 16.31 10.89
N ARG A 208 8.64 16.87 12.11
CA ARG A 208 9.80 17.18 12.98
C ARG A 208 10.85 18.05 12.30
N VAL A 209 10.39 19.03 11.53
CA VAL A 209 11.23 20.02 10.85
C VAL A 209 11.50 21.19 11.78
N SER A 210 12.76 21.59 11.90
CA SER A 210 13.14 22.81 12.62
C SER A 210 12.61 24.06 11.89
N PRO A 211 11.80 24.92 12.53
CA PRO A 211 11.29 26.15 11.91
C PRO A 211 12.39 27.13 11.48
N GLU A 212 13.55 27.09 12.12
CA GLU A 212 14.65 28.04 11.88
C GLU A 212 15.57 27.59 10.74
N THR A 213 15.83 26.28 10.64
CA THR A 213 16.86 25.75 9.75
C THR A 213 16.29 24.92 8.59
N GLY A 214 15.19 24.20 8.81
CA GLY A 214 14.65 23.20 7.86
C GLY A 214 13.35 23.62 7.17
N LEU A 215 12.69 24.70 7.61
CA LEU A 215 11.44 25.19 7.04
C LEU A 215 11.68 26.30 6.02
N PHE A 216 11.20 26.11 4.79
CA PHE A 216 11.27 27.11 3.73
C PHE A 216 9.89 27.38 3.13
N PHE A 217 9.43 28.62 3.24
CA PHE A 217 8.17 29.08 2.68
C PHE A 217 8.41 30.16 1.61
N PHE A 218 7.96 29.91 0.39
CA PHE A 218 8.06 30.82 -0.74
C PHE A 218 6.67 31.14 -1.25
N ASP A 219 6.23 32.39 -1.21
CA ASP A 219 4.91 32.77 -1.73
C ASP A 219 4.83 32.71 -3.28
N SER A 220 3.68 33.06 -3.84
CA SER A 220 3.42 33.07 -5.29
C SER A 220 4.35 33.99 -6.09
N SER A 221 5.02 34.97 -5.46
CA SER A 221 5.97 35.87 -6.14
C SER A 221 7.24 35.16 -6.61
N TYR A 222 7.54 33.98 -6.06
CA TYR A 222 8.69 33.17 -6.44
C TYR A 222 8.40 32.22 -7.63
N ARG A 223 7.20 32.25 -8.21
CA ARG A 223 6.89 31.49 -9.42
C ARG A 223 7.82 31.95 -10.57
N PRO A 224 8.52 31.04 -11.27
CA PRO A 224 9.48 31.43 -12.31
C PRO A 224 8.88 32.25 -13.46
N VAL A 225 7.60 31.98 -13.76
CA VAL A 225 6.80 32.73 -14.73
C VAL A 225 5.55 33.22 -14.00
N PRO A 226 5.33 34.53 -13.83
CA PRO A 226 4.11 35.06 -13.20
C PRO A 226 2.82 34.55 -13.87
N LEU A 227 1.78 34.30 -13.08
CA LEU A 227 0.51 33.77 -13.57
C LEU A 227 -0.57 34.84 -13.56
N ALA A 228 -1.10 35.21 -14.72
CA ALA A 228 -2.35 35.95 -14.83
C ALA A 228 -3.53 34.96 -14.72
N GLN A 229 -4.52 35.27 -13.90
CA GLN A 229 -5.68 34.39 -13.67
C GLN A 229 -6.98 35.07 -14.13
N GLN A 230 -7.81 34.34 -14.87
CA GLN A 230 -9.15 34.79 -15.27
C GLN A 230 -10.21 33.78 -14.85
N TYR A 231 -11.33 34.28 -14.33
CA TYR A 231 -12.44 33.46 -13.89
C TYR A 231 -13.71 33.89 -14.61
N ILE A 232 -14.36 32.94 -15.27
CA ILE A 232 -15.53 33.19 -16.10
C ILE A 232 -16.66 32.32 -15.56
N GLY A 233 -17.64 32.96 -14.92
CA GLY A 233 -18.85 32.31 -14.42
C GLY A 233 -19.98 32.41 -15.46
N ILE A 234 -20.51 31.27 -15.88
CA ILE A 234 -21.62 31.17 -16.82
C ILE A 234 -22.95 31.14 -16.06
N SER A 235 -23.85 32.08 -16.37
CA SER A 235 -25.15 32.21 -15.72
C SER A 235 -26.27 31.37 -16.36
N GLU A 236 -26.00 30.68 -17.48
CA GLU A 236 -26.96 29.84 -18.18
C GLU A 236 -27.36 28.62 -17.34
N GLN A 237 -28.67 28.41 -17.19
CA GLN A 237 -29.26 27.36 -16.36
C GLN A 237 -29.46 26.06 -17.15
N ASN A 238 -29.79 26.15 -18.44
CA ASN A 238 -30.02 24.98 -19.28
C ASN A 238 -28.70 24.25 -19.55
N PHE A 239 -28.63 22.96 -19.24
CA PHE A 239 -27.39 22.16 -19.37
C PHE A 239 -26.82 22.13 -20.80
N ALA A 240 -27.67 22.00 -21.81
CA ALA A 240 -27.23 21.94 -23.20
C ALA A 240 -26.71 23.30 -23.68
N ALA A 241 -27.48 24.37 -23.46
CA ALA A 241 -27.07 25.72 -23.81
C ALA A 241 -25.82 26.17 -23.06
N ARG A 242 -25.70 25.83 -21.76
CA ARG A 242 -24.52 26.07 -20.95
C ARG A 242 -23.28 25.38 -21.51
N ASN A 243 -23.41 24.14 -21.97
CA ASN A 243 -22.31 23.41 -22.59
C ASN A 243 -21.88 24.02 -23.92
N ASP A 244 -22.80 24.53 -24.73
CA ASP A 244 -22.44 25.22 -25.97
C ASP A 244 -21.74 26.55 -25.70
N LEU A 245 -22.23 27.33 -24.74
CA LEU A 245 -21.58 28.56 -24.29
C LEU A 245 -20.19 28.30 -23.69
N LEU A 246 -20.02 27.21 -22.92
CA LEU A 246 -18.70 26.75 -22.46
C LEU A 246 -17.73 26.51 -23.61
N ASN A 247 -18.21 25.92 -24.72
CA ASN A 247 -17.37 25.69 -25.90
C ASN A 247 -17.02 26.98 -26.62
N GLU A 248 -17.98 27.90 -26.77
CA GLU A 248 -17.80 29.18 -27.44
C GLU A 248 -16.78 30.07 -26.71
N ILE A 249 -16.94 30.22 -25.39
CA ILE A 249 -16.00 31.01 -24.56
C ILE A 249 -14.62 30.37 -24.59
N CYS A 250 -14.53 29.04 -24.49
CA CYS A 250 -13.27 28.32 -24.59
C CYS A 250 -12.58 28.57 -25.94
N TYR A 251 -13.33 28.53 -27.05
CA TYR A 251 -12.81 28.83 -28.38
C TYR A 251 -12.27 30.25 -28.47
N LYS A 252 -13.02 31.25 -28.01
CA LYS A 252 -12.60 32.66 -28.02
C LYS A 252 -11.27 32.88 -27.30
N LYS A 253 -11.12 32.29 -26.10
CA LYS A 253 -9.88 32.41 -25.31
C LYS A 253 -8.68 31.71 -25.96
N ILE A 254 -8.92 30.59 -26.63
CA ILE A 254 -7.86 29.90 -27.40
C ILE A 254 -7.42 30.77 -28.58
N VAL A 255 -8.37 31.32 -29.34
CA VAL A 255 -8.06 32.22 -30.48
C VAL A 255 -7.28 33.44 -30.01
N ASP A 256 -7.68 34.07 -28.90
CA ASP A 256 -6.97 35.21 -28.33
C ASP A 256 -5.51 34.88 -28.00
N SER A 257 -5.24 33.68 -27.45
CA SER A 257 -3.88 33.18 -27.19
C SER A 257 -3.12 32.91 -28.49
N LEU A 258 -3.74 32.25 -29.47
CA LEU A 258 -3.10 31.89 -30.73
C LEU A 258 -2.73 33.12 -31.57
N ARG A 259 -3.55 34.18 -31.54
CA ARG A 259 -3.24 35.48 -32.19
C ARG A 259 -1.98 36.13 -31.64
N GLN A 260 -1.64 35.86 -30.38
CA GLN A 260 -0.38 36.31 -29.75
C GLN A 260 0.79 35.38 -30.07
N GLY A 261 0.59 34.34 -30.89
CA GLY A 261 1.61 33.33 -31.24
C GLY A 261 1.82 32.27 -30.15
N HIS A 262 0.91 32.16 -29.19
CA HIS A 262 1.08 31.34 -27.99
C HIS A 262 0.26 30.05 -28.05
N GLN A 263 0.86 28.92 -27.64
CA GLN A 263 0.16 27.63 -27.54
C GLN A 263 -0.81 27.61 -26.35
N ALA A 264 -1.93 26.89 -26.51
CA ALA A 264 -2.96 26.76 -25.49
C ALA A 264 -3.24 25.30 -25.10
N MET A 265 -3.55 25.07 -23.83
CA MET A 265 -3.94 23.76 -23.30
C MET A 265 -5.33 23.84 -22.66
N VAL A 266 -6.21 22.89 -22.98
CA VAL A 266 -7.60 22.87 -22.51
C VAL A 266 -7.83 21.62 -21.67
N PHE A 267 -8.13 21.81 -20.39
CA PHE A 267 -8.49 20.74 -19.46
C PHE A 267 -9.99 20.51 -19.45
N VAL A 268 -10.38 19.25 -19.67
CA VAL A 268 -11.76 18.75 -19.60
C VAL A 268 -11.88 17.58 -18.63
N HIS A 269 -13.10 17.26 -18.23
CA HIS A 269 -13.37 16.27 -17.18
C HIS A 269 -13.35 14.81 -17.66
N SER A 270 -13.60 14.52 -18.94
CA SER A 270 -13.69 13.14 -19.44
C SER A 270 -12.85 12.88 -20.69
N ARG A 271 -12.51 11.60 -20.91
CA ARG A 271 -11.80 11.11 -22.11
C ARG A 271 -12.64 11.27 -23.39
N LYS A 272 -13.96 11.15 -23.30
CA LYS A 272 -14.84 11.39 -24.46
C LYS A 272 -14.91 12.89 -24.75
N ASP A 273 -14.85 13.73 -23.74
CA ASP A 273 -14.90 15.19 -23.91
C ASP A 273 -13.62 15.79 -24.47
N THR A 274 -12.47 15.12 -24.36
CA THR A 274 -11.25 15.58 -25.05
C THR A 274 -11.48 15.56 -26.56
N ALA A 275 -11.99 14.44 -27.09
CA ALA A 275 -12.29 14.30 -28.51
C ALA A 275 -13.45 15.22 -28.95
N LYS A 276 -14.55 15.27 -28.19
CA LYS A 276 -15.70 16.14 -28.51
C LYS A 276 -15.32 17.62 -28.52
N THR A 277 -14.55 18.07 -27.52
CA THR A 277 -14.12 19.47 -27.44
C THR A 277 -13.14 19.79 -28.57
N ALA A 278 -12.15 18.93 -28.83
CA ALA A 278 -11.22 19.11 -29.93
C ALA A 278 -11.94 19.15 -31.30
N ALA A 279 -12.91 18.27 -31.52
CA ALA A 279 -13.74 18.26 -32.72
C ALA A 279 -14.61 19.52 -32.83
N LYS A 280 -15.18 20.02 -31.73
CA LYS A 280 -15.91 21.29 -31.72
C LYS A 280 -14.98 22.47 -32.03
N LEU A 281 -13.78 22.54 -31.46
CA LEU A 281 -12.78 23.58 -31.77
C LEU A 281 -12.42 23.56 -33.26
N ARG A 282 -12.18 22.37 -33.83
CA ARG A 282 -11.97 22.18 -35.28
C ARG A 282 -13.20 22.57 -36.11
N LYS A 283 -14.40 22.31 -35.61
CA LYS A 283 -15.64 22.68 -36.30
C LYS A 283 -15.87 24.19 -36.25
N PHE A 284 -15.56 24.88 -35.16
CA PHE A 284 -15.64 26.34 -35.07
C PHE A 284 -14.67 26.98 -36.04
N SER A 285 -13.43 26.47 -36.14
CA SER A 285 -12.49 26.97 -37.16
C SER A 285 -13.00 26.72 -38.59
N LYS A 286 -13.62 25.56 -38.89
CA LYS A 286 -14.13 25.24 -40.24
C LYS A 286 -15.51 25.81 -40.63
N THR A 287 -16.45 25.93 -39.71
CA THR A 287 -17.85 26.33 -40.00
C THR A 287 -17.92 27.80 -40.42
N ILE A 288 -17.00 28.60 -39.89
CA ILE A 288 -16.81 30.00 -40.27
C ILE A 288 -16.36 30.11 -41.75
N TRP A 289 -15.61 29.14 -42.27
CA TRP A 289 -15.16 29.11 -43.68
C TRP A 289 -16.25 28.70 -44.68
N LEU A 290 -17.07 27.70 -44.35
CA LEU A 290 -18.15 27.24 -45.26
C LEU A 290 -19.25 28.30 -45.45
N PHE A 291 -19.54 29.10 -44.43
CA PHE A 291 -20.50 30.20 -44.53
C PHE A 291 -19.97 31.30 -45.46
N ILE A 292 -18.66 31.60 -45.41
CA ILE A 292 -18.01 32.58 -46.28
C ILE A 292 -17.93 32.09 -47.74
N VAL A 293 -17.56 30.82 -47.98
CA VAL A 293 -17.46 30.26 -49.34
C VAL A 293 -18.83 30.17 -50.02
N ASN A 294 -19.89 29.81 -49.29
CA ASN A 294 -21.25 29.76 -49.86
C ASN A 294 -21.86 31.15 -50.07
N PHE A 295 -21.46 32.16 -49.29
CA PHE A 295 -21.92 33.55 -49.48
C PHE A 295 -21.14 34.30 -50.57
N LEU A 296 -19.88 33.95 -50.80
CA LEU A 296 -19.05 34.50 -51.90
C LEU A 296 -19.22 33.74 -53.24
N GLY A 297 -19.84 32.57 -53.23
CA GLY A 297 -20.09 31.73 -54.42
C GLY A 297 -21.25 32.19 -55.32
N HIS A 298 -22.00 33.23 -54.93
CA HIS A 298 -23.04 33.82 -55.76
C HIS A 298 -22.76 35.29 -56.04
N GLY A 299 -22.18 35.53 -57.22
CA GLY A 299 -22.48 36.70 -58.04
C GLY A 299 -22.00 38.04 -57.49
N SER A 300 -20.84 38.46 -57.97
CA SER A 300 -20.42 39.85 -58.01
C SER A 300 -21.48 40.71 -58.71
N ARG A 301 -22.37 41.38 -57.95
CA ARG A 301 -23.01 42.68 -58.27
C ARG A 301 -24.08 43.04 -57.23
N LEU A 302 -24.02 44.30 -56.80
CA LEU A 302 -24.93 44.99 -55.87
C LEU A 302 -24.79 44.58 -54.39
N PHE A 303 -24.02 45.35 -53.63
CA PHE A 303 -24.52 46.34 -52.67
C PHE A 303 -23.31 46.90 -51.93
N GLY A 304 -23.18 48.22 -51.87
CA GLY A 304 -22.22 48.86 -50.98
C GLY A 304 -22.64 48.55 -49.54
N ILE A 305 -21.78 47.84 -48.82
CA ILE A 305 -21.93 47.62 -47.38
C ILE A 305 -20.78 48.38 -46.71
N GLU A 306 -21.01 49.66 -46.43
CA GLU A 306 -20.34 50.36 -45.35
C GLU A 306 -21.10 50.01 -44.05
N GLY A 307 -20.49 49.21 -43.18
CA GLY A 307 -21.05 48.83 -41.88
C GLY A 307 -20.40 47.56 -41.31
N ASP A 308 -20.32 47.49 -39.97
CA ASP A 308 -19.57 46.54 -39.09
C ASP A 308 -19.45 45.06 -39.53
N SER A 309 -20.34 44.56 -40.38
CA SER A 309 -20.31 43.22 -40.98
C SER A 309 -19.06 42.86 -41.79
N GLY A 310 -18.41 43.83 -42.46
CA GLY A 310 -17.17 43.59 -43.22
C GLY A 310 -15.94 43.33 -42.33
N VAL A 311 -15.95 43.87 -41.11
CA VAL A 311 -14.86 43.72 -40.13
C VAL A 311 -14.93 42.35 -39.42
N GLU A 312 -16.14 41.83 -39.18
CA GLU A 312 -16.34 40.46 -38.70
C GLU A 312 -15.94 39.41 -39.75
N LEU A 313 -16.26 39.62 -41.03
CA LEU A 313 -15.86 38.72 -42.12
C LEU A 313 -14.34 38.63 -42.32
N ALA A 314 -13.61 39.74 -42.14
CA ALA A 314 -12.14 39.76 -42.26
C ALA A 314 -11.46 39.07 -41.05
N ARG A 315 -11.92 39.35 -39.83
CA ARG A 315 -11.43 38.70 -38.58
C ARG A 315 -11.58 37.17 -38.62
N ASN A 316 -12.61 36.69 -39.29
CA ASN A 316 -12.99 35.28 -39.36
C ASN A 316 -12.15 34.42 -40.33
N ASN A 317 -11.47 35.04 -41.30
CA ASN A 317 -10.58 34.35 -42.23
C ASN A 317 -9.16 34.17 -41.64
N GLU A 318 -8.71 35.11 -40.80
CA GLU A 318 -7.43 35.02 -40.07
C GLU A 318 -7.42 33.89 -39.04
N ASP A 319 -8.55 33.61 -38.39
CA ASP A 319 -8.64 32.61 -37.31
C ASP A 319 -8.29 31.19 -37.76
N LEU A 320 -8.56 30.83 -39.02
CA LEU A 320 -8.27 29.50 -39.57
C LEU A 320 -6.78 29.30 -39.85
N GLU A 321 -6.06 30.37 -40.15
CA GLU A 321 -4.60 30.33 -40.35
C GLU A 321 -3.85 30.12 -39.04
N LEU A 322 -4.40 30.61 -37.91
CA LEU A 322 -3.79 30.47 -36.59
C LEU A 322 -3.62 29.01 -36.13
N PHE A 323 -4.46 28.10 -36.63
CA PHE A 323 -4.43 26.67 -36.30
C PHE A 323 -3.58 25.85 -37.27
N LYS A 324 -3.10 26.44 -38.38
CA LYS A 324 -2.28 25.73 -39.36
C LYS A 324 -0.92 25.35 -38.76
N ASN A 325 -0.45 24.18 -39.16
CA ASN A 325 0.85 23.63 -38.74
C ASN A 325 1.67 23.07 -39.92
N ASP A 326 1.19 23.27 -41.15
CA ASP A 326 1.82 22.88 -42.40
C ASP A 326 3.08 23.69 -42.73
N GLU A 327 3.21 24.89 -42.17
CA GLU A 327 4.40 25.73 -42.26
C GLU A 327 5.61 25.18 -41.46
N HIS A 328 5.40 24.19 -40.59
CA HIS A 328 6.50 23.63 -39.80
C HIS A 328 7.46 22.81 -40.69
N PRO A 329 8.80 23.02 -40.62
CA PRO A 329 9.77 22.38 -41.53
C PRO A 329 9.71 20.85 -41.56
N GLN A 330 9.30 20.23 -40.46
CA GLN A 330 9.19 18.76 -40.32
C GLN A 330 7.78 18.20 -40.56
N PHE A 331 6.80 19.04 -40.93
CA PHE A 331 5.39 18.64 -41.03
C PHE A 331 5.19 17.43 -41.95
N GLY A 332 5.79 17.43 -43.14
CA GLY A 332 5.63 16.32 -44.11
C GLY A 332 6.18 14.97 -43.63
N LEU A 333 7.24 14.96 -42.83
CA LEU A 333 7.82 13.73 -42.27
C LEU A 333 7.00 13.23 -41.08
N ILE A 334 6.66 14.14 -40.18
CA ILE A 334 5.88 13.83 -38.97
C ILE A 334 4.45 13.41 -39.32
N LYS A 335 3.84 14.01 -40.34
CA LYS A 335 2.53 13.59 -40.86
C LYS A 335 2.51 12.11 -41.22
N LYS A 336 3.58 11.58 -41.83
CA LYS A 336 3.69 10.14 -42.15
C LYS A 336 3.82 9.27 -40.90
N GLU A 337 4.39 9.78 -39.82
CA GLU A 337 4.46 9.10 -38.52
C GLU A 337 3.09 9.08 -37.84
N VAL A 338 2.40 10.23 -37.79
CA VAL A 338 1.07 10.36 -37.21
C VAL A 338 0.06 9.44 -37.89
N MET A 339 0.10 9.36 -39.23
CA MET A 339 -0.80 8.49 -40.00
C MET A 339 -0.61 6.98 -39.73
N LYS A 340 0.46 6.57 -39.04
CA LYS A 340 0.66 5.18 -38.58
C LYS A 340 0.04 4.90 -37.22
N SER A 341 -0.41 5.93 -36.49
CA SER A 341 -1.04 5.77 -35.19
C SER A 341 -2.37 5.00 -35.32
N ARG A 342 -2.68 4.18 -34.31
CA ARG A 342 -3.99 3.49 -34.21
C ARG A 342 -5.08 4.39 -33.63
N ASN A 343 -4.72 5.57 -33.11
CA ASN A 343 -5.67 6.51 -32.53
C ASN A 343 -6.29 7.38 -33.63
N LYS A 344 -7.58 7.15 -33.89
CA LYS A 344 -8.33 7.89 -34.92
C LYS A 344 -8.41 9.39 -34.64
N ASP A 345 -8.65 9.78 -33.39
CA ASP A 345 -8.75 11.19 -33.00
C ASP A 345 -7.44 11.94 -33.28
N LEU A 346 -6.29 11.34 -32.95
CA LEU A 346 -4.97 11.93 -33.22
C LEU A 346 -4.75 12.15 -34.73
N VAL A 347 -5.08 11.14 -35.55
CA VAL A 347 -4.92 11.20 -37.00
C VAL A 347 -5.82 12.28 -37.62
N GLU A 348 -7.08 12.37 -37.19
CA GLU A 348 -8.06 13.30 -37.75
C GLU A 348 -7.84 14.77 -37.34
N LEU A 349 -7.31 15.00 -36.13
CA LEU A 349 -7.16 16.34 -35.56
C LEU A 349 -5.81 16.98 -35.89
N PHE A 350 -4.76 16.17 -36.15
CA PHE A 350 -3.39 16.65 -36.35
C PHE A 350 -3.26 17.73 -37.44
N GLU A 351 -3.93 17.57 -38.58
CA GLU A 351 -3.88 18.55 -39.68
C GLU A 351 -4.52 19.90 -39.33
N SER A 352 -5.32 19.94 -38.26
CA SER A 352 -5.95 21.17 -37.76
C SER A 352 -5.14 21.78 -36.60
N GLY A 353 -3.92 21.31 -36.34
CA GLY A 353 -3.08 21.78 -35.24
C GLY A 353 -3.63 21.51 -33.85
N VAL A 354 -4.65 20.64 -33.72
CA VAL A 354 -5.29 20.28 -32.44
C VAL A 354 -4.92 18.84 -32.08
N GLY A 355 -4.59 18.59 -30.83
CA GLY A 355 -4.34 17.25 -30.30
C GLY A 355 -5.25 16.91 -29.12
N VAL A 356 -5.33 15.61 -28.82
CA VAL A 356 -5.99 15.09 -27.61
C VAL A 356 -5.01 14.31 -26.76
N HIS A 357 -5.16 14.39 -25.43
CA HIS A 357 -4.36 13.61 -24.48
C HIS A 357 -5.18 13.14 -23.28
N HIS A 358 -5.23 11.82 -23.09
CA HIS A 358 -5.85 11.21 -21.91
C HIS A 358 -5.29 9.83 -21.61
N ALA A 359 -5.47 9.35 -20.37
CA ALA A 359 -4.96 8.06 -19.91
C ALA A 359 -5.45 6.84 -20.72
N GLY A 360 -6.60 6.96 -21.40
CA GLY A 360 -7.11 5.90 -22.31
C GLY A 360 -6.35 5.74 -23.63
N MET A 361 -5.45 6.65 -23.99
CA MET A 361 -4.60 6.51 -25.18
C MET A 361 -3.42 5.57 -24.89
N LEU A 362 -3.00 4.81 -25.90
CA LEU A 362 -1.79 4.00 -25.82
C LEU A 362 -0.59 4.88 -25.43
N ARG A 363 0.34 4.33 -24.64
CA ARG A 363 1.53 5.07 -24.18
C ARG A 363 2.34 5.66 -25.33
N VAL A 364 2.43 4.92 -26.45
CA VAL A 364 3.11 5.36 -27.68
C VAL A 364 2.43 6.60 -28.27
N ASP A 365 1.10 6.59 -28.35
CA ASP A 365 0.34 7.73 -28.90
C ASP A 365 0.39 8.95 -27.96
N ARG A 366 0.39 8.75 -26.63
CA ARG A 366 0.57 9.85 -25.67
C ARG A 366 1.93 10.52 -25.84
N GLY A 367 3.01 9.72 -25.87
CA GLY A 367 4.35 10.24 -26.07
C GLY A 367 4.53 10.94 -27.42
N LEU A 368 3.83 10.47 -28.45
CA LEU A 368 3.76 11.16 -29.74
C LEU A 368 3.06 12.52 -29.59
N THR A 369 1.84 12.59 -29.06
CA THR A 369 1.12 13.86 -28.84
C THR A 369 1.93 14.86 -28.01
N GLU A 370 2.56 14.41 -26.93
CA GLU A 370 3.41 15.24 -26.06
C GLU A 370 4.56 15.88 -26.84
N ARG A 371 5.25 15.09 -27.68
CA ARG A 371 6.33 15.57 -28.55
C ARG A 371 5.80 16.56 -29.58
N LEU A 372 4.70 16.25 -30.25
CA LEU A 372 4.10 17.13 -31.27
C LEU A 372 3.69 18.49 -30.70
N PHE A 373 3.22 18.53 -29.46
CA PHE A 373 2.91 19.78 -28.78
C PHE A 373 4.18 20.52 -28.33
N SER A 374 5.15 19.83 -27.75
CA SER A 374 6.43 20.44 -27.36
C SER A 374 7.18 21.06 -28.54
N ASP A 375 7.13 20.42 -29.71
CA ASP A 375 7.80 20.87 -30.93
C ASP A 375 6.99 21.95 -31.69
N GLY A 376 5.82 22.34 -31.19
CA GLY A 376 5.01 23.41 -31.76
C GLY A 376 4.16 23.03 -32.99
N LEU A 377 4.11 21.74 -33.35
CA LEU A 377 3.23 21.22 -34.41
C LEU A 377 1.76 21.17 -33.98
N LEU A 378 1.50 20.99 -32.69
CA LEU A 378 0.16 21.17 -32.12
C LEU A 378 0.10 22.54 -31.44
N LYS A 379 -0.83 23.38 -31.89
CA LYS A 379 -1.09 24.70 -31.32
C LYS A 379 -2.00 24.62 -30.10
N VAL A 380 -2.92 23.65 -30.11
CA VAL A 380 -3.90 23.42 -29.05
C VAL A 380 -3.87 21.96 -28.62
N LEU A 381 -3.80 21.73 -27.32
CA LEU A 381 -3.90 20.39 -26.74
C LEU A 381 -5.10 20.31 -25.80
N VAL A 382 -6.04 19.40 -26.09
CA VAL A 382 -7.17 19.12 -25.20
C VAL A 382 -6.88 17.88 -24.37
N CYS A 383 -6.85 18.03 -23.05
CA CYS A 383 -6.42 16.99 -22.14
C CYS A 383 -7.33 16.82 -20.92
N THR A 384 -7.17 15.69 -20.24
CA THR A 384 -7.77 15.46 -18.92
C THR A 384 -6.81 15.87 -17.81
N ALA A 385 -7.32 16.06 -16.58
CA ALA A 385 -6.50 16.45 -15.41
C ALA A 385 -5.28 15.54 -15.17
N THR A 386 -5.32 14.27 -15.62
CA THR A 386 -4.20 13.33 -15.53
C THR A 386 -2.89 13.84 -16.16
N LEU A 387 -2.95 14.71 -17.18
CA LEU A 387 -1.76 15.32 -17.76
C LEU A 387 -1.09 16.29 -16.79
N ALA A 388 -1.88 17.08 -16.05
CA ALA A 388 -1.35 18.05 -15.09
C ALA A 388 -0.51 17.39 -14.00
N TRP A 389 -0.81 16.14 -13.65
CA TRP A 389 -0.10 15.37 -12.64
C TRP A 389 1.04 14.50 -13.18
N GLY A 390 1.02 14.10 -14.46
CA GLY A 390 1.87 13.00 -14.95
C GLY A 390 2.86 13.33 -16.07
N VAL A 391 2.86 14.56 -16.59
CA VAL A 391 3.80 14.97 -17.65
C VAL A 391 4.22 16.42 -17.44
N ASN A 392 5.53 16.69 -17.45
CA ASN A 392 6.03 18.06 -17.50
C ASN A 392 5.91 18.73 -18.87
N LEU A 393 4.68 19.05 -19.28
CA LEU A 393 4.37 19.74 -20.55
C LEU A 393 3.71 21.10 -20.29
N PRO A 394 4.47 22.22 -20.33
CA PRO A 394 3.91 23.55 -20.14
C PRO A 394 3.32 24.13 -21.43
N ALA A 395 2.34 25.02 -21.29
CA ALA A 395 1.76 25.85 -22.35
C ALA A 395 1.70 27.30 -21.86
N HIS A 396 1.67 28.30 -22.75
CA HIS A 396 1.51 29.69 -22.29
C HIS A 396 0.15 29.90 -21.61
N THR A 397 -0.93 29.50 -22.31
CA THR A 397 -2.30 29.65 -21.83
C THR A 397 -2.90 28.29 -21.48
N VAL A 398 -3.53 28.19 -20.31
CA VAL A 398 -4.22 27.00 -19.82
C VAL A 398 -5.67 27.34 -19.50
N VAL A 399 -6.61 26.56 -20.02
CA VAL A 399 -8.05 26.75 -19.83
C VAL A 399 -8.65 25.53 -19.15
N ILE A 400 -9.27 25.70 -17.99
CA ILE A 400 -10.13 24.69 -17.36
C ILE A 400 -11.55 24.90 -17.88
N LYS A 401 -12.01 23.98 -18.72
CA LYS A 401 -13.34 24.05 -19.33
C LYS A 401 -14.33 23.18 -18.55
N GLY A 402 -15.10 23.83 -17.68
CA GLY A 402 -15.99 23.17 -16.75
C GLY A 402 -15.22 22.63 -15.55
N THR A 403 -15.84 22.67 -14.38
CA THR A 403 -15.18 22.35 -13.10
C THR A 403 -15.87 21.22 -12.34
N GLN A 404 -16.71 20.44 -13.01
CA GLN A 404 -17.39 19.30 -12.40
C GLN A 404 -16.72 18.00 -12.88
N LEU A 405 -16.29 17.18 -11.92
CA LEU A 405 -15.72 15.86 -12.13
C LEU A 405 -16.69 14.82 -11.59
N TYR A 406 -16.83 13.71 -12.31
CA TYR A 406 -17.52 12.55 -11.77
C TYR A 406 -16.55 11.77 -10.87
N ASP A 407 -16.95 11.54 -9.61
CA ASP A 407 -16.17 10.78 -8.64
C ASP A 407 -16.97 9.57 -8.14
N PRO A 408 -16.58 8.34 -8.53
CA PRO A 408 -17.17 7.11 -8.00
C PRO A 408 -17.09 7.01 -6.48
N LYS A 409 -16.01 7.53 -5.87
CA LYS A 409 -15.82 7.51 -4.42
C LYS A 409 -16.77 8.46 -3.70
N ALA A 410 -17.33 9.45 -4.36
CA ALA A 410 -18.32 10.36 -3.77
C ALA A 410 -19.75 10.07 -4.27
N GLY A 411 -19.92 9.09 -5.16
CA GLY A 411 -21.21 8.72 -5.71
C GLY A 411 -21.84 9.73 -6.65
N GLY A 412 -21.09 10.72 -7.14
CA GLY A 412 -21.67 11.81 -7.90
C GLY A 412 -20.68 12.78 -8.50
N TRP A 413 -21.21 13.90 -8.97
CA TRP A 413 -20.42 15.01 -9.48
C TRP A 413 -19.84 15.80 -8.30
N ARG A 414 -18.52 15.89 -8.24
CA ARG A 414 -17.78 16.76 -7.34
C ARG A 414 -17.20 17.94 -8.09
N ASP A 415 -17.06 19.06 -7.41
CA ASP A 415 -16.31 20.19 -7.93
C ASP A 415 -14.81 19.87 -7.96
N LEU A 416 -14.09 20.45 -8.92
CA LEU A 416 -12.65 20.29 -9.06
C LEU A 416 -11.95 20.83 -7.81
N GLY A 417 -11.13 20.00 -7.17
CA GLY A 417 -10.41 20.41 -5.97
C GLY A 417 -9.39 21.50 -6.26
N MET A 418 -9.08 22.31 -5.24
CA MET A 418 -8.08 23.39 -5.37
C MET A 418 -6.70 22.86 -5.81
N LEU A 419 -6.34 21.65 -5.37
CA LEU A 419 -5.07 21.03 -5.76
C LEU A 419 -5.01 20.73 -7.25
N ASP A 420 -6.07 20.17 -7.82
CA ASP A 420 -6.16 19.93 -9.26
C ASP A 420 -6.08 21.25 -10.04
N VAL A 421 -6.77 22.30 -9.58
CA VAL A 421 -6.69 23.64 -10.16
C VAL A 421 -5.25 24.17 -10.13
N MET A 422 -4.58 24.11 -8.97
CA MET A 422 -3.20 24.58 -8.81
C MET A 422 -2.21 23.79 -9.67
N GLN A 423 -2.42 22.49 -9.84
CA GLN A 423 -1.57 21.66 -10.68
C GLN A 423 -1.78 21.95 -12.17
N ILE A 424 -3.03 22.09 -12.60
CA ILE A 424 -3.37 22.49 -13.96
C ILE A 424 -2.78 23.87 -14.27
N PHE A 425 -2.98 24.84 -13.39
CA PHE A 425 -2.41 26.18 -13.52
C PHE A 425 -0.89 26.18 -13.44
N GLY A 426 -0.28 25.20 -12.78
CA GLY A 426 1.16 24.94 -12.81
C GLY A 426 1.73 24.73 -14.22
N ARG A 427 0.89 24.34 -15.19
CA ARG A 427 1.27 24.17 -16.59
C ARG A 427 1.25 25.47 -17.41
N ALA A 428 0.71 26.57 -16.86
CA ALA A 428 0.63 27.85 -17.53
C ALA A 428 1.93 28.67 -17.42
N GLY A 429 2.49 29.08 -18.56
CA GLY A 429 3.76 29.77 -18.69
C GLY A 429 4.94 28.81 -18.83
N ARG A 430 5.63 28.86 -19.97
CA ARG A 430 6.82 28.06 -20.27
C ARG A 430 8.07 28.74 -19.70
N PRO A 431 8.76 28.11 -18.73
CA PRO A 431 10.01 28.65 -18.21
C PRO A 431 11.01 28.89 -19.34
N GLN A 432 11.72 30.02 -19.32
CA GLN A 432 12.70 30.46 -20.32
C GLN A 432 12.13 30.99 -21.66
N PHE A 433 10.87 30.70 -22.00
CA PHE A 433 10.25 31.16 -23.25
C PHE A 433 9.24 32.29 -23.01
N ASP A 434 8.43 32.18 -21.96
CA ASP A 434 7.33 33.12 -21.70
C ASP A 434 7.68 34.09 -20.57
N LYS A 435 7.22 35.34 -20.67
CA LYS A 435 7.35 36.38 -19.62
C LYS A 435 6.25 36.31 -18.57
N SER A 436 5.10 35.76 -18.93
CA SER A 436 3.93 35.52 -18.10
C SER A 436 3.19 34.30 -18.63
N GLY A 437 2.42 33.62 -17.79
CA GLY A 437 1.47 32.59 -18.20
C GLY A 437 0.05 33.03 -17.90
N GLU A 438 -0.92 32.41 -18.55
CA GLU A 438 -2.34 32.72 -18.37
C GLU A 438 -3.13 31.47 -17.97
N GLY A 439 -3.81 31.51 -16.83
CA GLY A 439 -4.69 30.46 -16.33
C GLY A 439 -6.15 30.92 -16.33
N ILE A 440 -7.02 30.20 -17.01
CA ILE A 440 -8.43 30.57 -17.20
C ILE A 440 -9.32 29.47 -16.64
N ILE A 441 -10.25 29.80 -15.74
CA ILE A 441 -11.31 28.89 -15.28
C ILE A 441 -12.63 29.31 -15.90
N ILE A 442 -13.30 28.39 -16.57
CA ILE A 442 -14.67 28.56 -17.04
C ILE A 442 -15.58 27.63 -16.24
N THR A 443 -16.45 28.20 -15.42
CA THR A 443 -17.31 27.48 -14.47
C THR A 443 -18.73 28.04 -14.49
N SER A 444 -19.65 27.45 -13.74
CA SER A 444 -20.98 28.02 -13.53
C SER A 444 -20.91 29.19 -12.55
N HIS A 445 -21.80 30.17 -12.71
CA HIS A 445 -21.74 31.42 -11.96
C HIS A 445 -21.86 31.21 -10.44
N ASP A 446 -22.65 30.23 -10.00
CA ASP A 446 -22.80 29.84 -8.59
C ASP A 446 -21.50 29.35 -7.95
N LYS A 447 -20.57 28.80 -8.75
CA LYS A 447 -19.27 28.29 -8.29
C LYS A 447 -18.14 29.31 -8.41
N LEU A 448 -18.36 30.43 -9.08
CA LEU A 448 -17.34 31.46 -9.28
C LEU A 448 -16.78 31.97 -7.95
N ALA A 449 -17.67 32.29 -7.00
CA ALA A 449 -17.29 32.75 -5.67
C ALA A 449 -16.49 31.69 -4.89
N TYR A 450 -16.81 30.40 -5.06
CA TYR A 450 -16.09 29.29 -4.45
C TYR A 450 -14.64 29.23 -4.94
N TYR A 451 -14.40 29.22 -6.26
CA TYR A 451 -13.04 29.20 -6.81
C TYR A 451 -12.24 30.48 -6.50
N LEU A 452 -12.89 31.64 -6.51
CA LEU A 452 -12.25 32.89 -6.08
C LEU A 452 -11.84 32.83 -4.61
N ARG A 453 -12.72 32.32 -3.72
CA ARG A 453 -12.39 32.11 -2.30
C ARG A 453 -11.26 31.11 -2.11
N LEU A 454 -11.27 29.98 -2.81
CA LEU A 454 -10.20 28.97 -2.69
C LEU A 454 -8.80 29.52 -3.04
N LEU A 455 -8.74 30.49 -3.96
CA LEU A 455 -7.49 31.09 -4.43
C LEU A 455 -7.08 32.34 -3.64
N THR A 456 -8.04 33.07 -3.06
CA THR A 456 -7.78 34.27 -2.24
C THR A 456 -7.68 33.98 -0.74
N SER A 457 -8.53 33.09 -0.24
CA SER A 457 -8.49 32.51 1.11
C SER A 457 -7.91 31.11 0.97
N GLN A 458 -6.59 30.98 1.10
CA GLN A 458 -5.97 29.66 1.05
C GLN A 458 -6.60 28.79 2.15
N LEU A 459 -7.10 27.60 1.79
CA LEU A 459 -7.72 26.70 2.77
C LEU A 459 -6.63 26.15 3.72
N PRO A 460 -6.82 26.25 5.05
CA PRO A 460 -5.90 25.64 5.99
C PRO A 460 -5.86 24.11 5.82
N ILE A 461 -4.68 23.53 5.95
CA ILE A 461 -4.52 22.07 5.94
C ILE A 461 -5.05 21.52 7.28
N GLU A 462 -6.10 20.71 7.23
CA GLU A 462 -6.68 20.00 8.38
C GLU A 462 -6.53 18.49 8.24
N SER A 463 -6.54 17.76 9.37
CA SER A 463 -6.39 16.30 9.37
C SER A 463 -7.74 15.62 9.14
N GLN A 464 -7.75 14.58 8.31
CA GLN A 464 -8.91 13.68 8.13
C GLN A 464 -8.78 12.36 8.92
N PHE A 465 -7.82 12.24 9.83
CA PHE A 465 -7.43 10.97 10.44
C PHE A 465 -8.51 10.27 11.28
N ILE A 466 -9.46 11.01 11.87
CA ILE A 466 -10.50 10.46 12.76
C ILE A 466 -11.33 9.38 12.05
N SER A 467 -11.66 9.57 10.77
CA SER A 467 -12.49 8.63 10.00
C SER A 467 -11.83 7.26 9.80
N SER A 468 -10.50 7.21 9.81
CA SER A 468 -9.70 6.00 9.58
C SER A 468 -8.92 5.55 10.81
N LEU A 469 -9.19 6.14 11.98
CA LEU A 469 -8.49 5.84 13.23
C LEU A 469 -8.55 4.35 13.59
N LYS A 470 -9.71 3.71 13.40
CA LYS A 470 -9.91 2.28 13.72
C LYS A 470 -8.99 1.39 12.86
N ASP A 471 -8.97 1.62 11.56
CA ASP A 471 -8.17 0.82 10.63
C ASP A 471 -6.67 1.01 10.86
N ASN A 472 -6.25 2.25 11.11
CA ASN A 472 -4.85 2.56 11.40
C ASN A 472 -4.40 2.03 12.77
N LEU A 473 -5.25 2.10 13.80
CA LEU A 473 -4.98 1.49 15.10
C LEU A 473 -4.84 -0.02 14.98
N ASN A 474 -5.75 -0.68 14.26
CA ASN A 474 -5.65 -2.13 14.00
C ASN A 474 -4.35 -2.48 13.27
N ALA A 475 -3.91 -1.65 12.33
CA ALA A 475 -2.65 -1.88 11.61
C ALA A 475 -1.43 -1.85 12.54
N GLU A 476 -1.35 -0.86 13.45
CA GLU A 476 -0.25 -0.78 14.43
C GLU A 476 -0.30 -1.91 15.46
N VAL A 477 -1.49 -2.36 15.86
CA VAL A 477 -1.65 -3.55 16.72
C VAL A 477 -1.23 -4.82 15.97
N ALA A 478 -1.56 -4.95 14.68
CA ALA A 478 -1.17 -6.08 13.85
C ALA A 478 0.35 -6.16 13.61
N LEU A 479 1.00 -5.00 13.48
CA LEU A 479 2.46 -4.87 13.42
C LEU A 479 3.14 -5.17 14.76
N GLY A 480 2.41 -5.11 15.87
CA GLY A 480 2.95 -5.22 17.21
C GLY A 480 3.72 -3.97 17.66
N THR A 481 3.61 -2.86 16.94
CA THR A 481 4.19 -1.57 17.35
C THR A 481 3.42 -1.00 18.53
N VAL A 482 2.11 -1.27 18.63
CA VAL A 482 1.20 -0.81 19.69
C VAL A 482 0.58 -2.01 20.39
N THR A 483 0.80 -2.15 21.69
CA THR A 483 0.33 -3.31 22.48
C THR A 483 -0.66 -2.95 23.58
N ASN A 484 -0.83 -1.66 23.89
CA ASN A 484 -1.72 -1.17 24.94
C ASN A 484 -2.18 0.26 24.68
N VAL A 485 -3.19 0.71 25.44
CA VAL A 485 -3.80 2.06 25.31
C VAL A 485 -2.77 3.17 25.48
N LYS A 486 -1.79 3.02 26.38
CA LYS A 486 -0.75 4.04 26.61
C LYS A 486 0.14 4.20 25.36
N GLU A 487 0.56 3.09 24.77
CA GLU A 487 1.33 3.09 23.52
C GLU A 487 0.54 3.60 22.32
N ALA A 488 -0.77 3.37 22.28
CA ALA A 488 -1.66 3.94 21.27
C ALA A 488 -1.83 5.46 21.44
N CYS A 489 -1.92 5.97 22.68
CA CYS A 489 -1.93 7.40 22.93
C CYS A 489 -0.60 8.05 22.52
N ALA A 490 0.52 7.39 22.82
CA ALA A 490 1.84 7.83 22.35
C ALA A 490 1.91 7.86 20.82
N TRP A 491 1.44 6.80 20.14
CA TRP A 491 1.32 6.76 18.67
C TRP A 491 0.51 7.93 18.11
N LEU A 492 -0.67 8.19 18.68
CA LEU A 492 -1.49 9.34 18.28
C LEU A 492 -0.74 10.66 18.43
N GLY A 493 0.17 10.79 19.40
CA GLY A 493 1.01 11.97 19.58
C GLY A 493 1.92 12.31 18.39
N TYR A 494 2.21 11.37 17.49
CA TYR A 494 3.00 11.60 16.27
C TYR A 494 2.15 11.99 15.06
N THR A 495 0.82 11.96 15.17
CA THR A 495 -0.09 12.25 14.05
C THR A 495 -0.26 13.75 13.83
N TYR A 496 -0.63 14.15 12.61
CA TYR A 496 -1.00 15.52 12.31
C TYR A 496 -2.30 15.90 13.02
N LEU A 497 -3.24 14.94 13.14
CA LEU A 497 -4.44 15.07 13.98
C LEU A 497 -4.13 15.62 15.39
N PHE A 498 -3.16 15.06 16.10
CA PHE A 498 -2.84 15.51 17.45
C PHE A 498 -2.37 16.97 17.50
N ILE A 499 -1.54 17.39 16.54
CA ILE A 499 -1.08 18.77 16.44
C ILE A 499 -2.28 19.69 16.15
N ARG A 500 -3.16 19.30 15.22
CA ARG A 500 -4.34 20.11 14.87
C ARG A 500 -5.39 20.19 15.98
N MET A 501 -5.62 19.12 16.74
CA MET A 501 -6.49 19.16 17.92
C MET A 501 -5.99 20.14 18.98
N ARG A 502 -4.67 20.33 19.11
CA ARG A 502 -4.09 21.32 20.04
C ARG A 502 -4.24 22.76 19.54
N GLN A 503 -4.07 22.98 18.24
CA GLN A 503 -4.10 24.32 17.65
C GLN A 503 -5.52 24.82 17.34
N ASN A 504 -6.45 23.90 17.02
CA ASN A 504 -7.83 24.21 16.67
C ASN A 504 -8.84 23.22 17.30
N PRO A 505 -8.94 23.16 18.64
CA PRO A 505 -9.73 22.15 19.35
C PRO A 505 -11.22 22.12 18.97
N LEU A 506 -11.81 23.27 18.69
CA LEU A 506 -13.22 23.40 18.32
C LEU A 506 -13.56 22.65 17.02
N ALA A 507 -12.66 22.69 16.03
CA ALA A 507 -12.85 21.97 14.77
C ALA A 507 -12.89 20.45 14.94
N TYR A 508 -12.36 19.92 16.05
CA TYR A 508 -12.31 18.49 16.36
C TYR A 508 -13.29 18.11 17.49
N GLY A 509 -14.32 18.93 17.73
CA GLY A 509 -15.38 18.65 18.70
C GLY A 509 -14.90 18.61 20.14
N ILE A 510 -13.88 19.42 20.48
CA ILE A 510 -13.40 19.62 21.85
C ILE A 510 -13.99 20.95 22.34
N GLY A 511 -15.12 20.86 23.04
CA GLY A 511 -15.86 22.01 23.60
C GLY A 511 -15.36 22.45 24.99
N TRP A 512 -15.94 23.53 25.50
CA TRP A 512 -15.77 24.01 26.88
C TRP A 512 -16.68 23.21 27.83
N ASP A 513 -16.12 22.50 28.82
CA ASP A 513 -16.90 21.96 29.94
C ASP A 513 -16.83 22.95 31.12
N GLU A 514 -17.96 23.57 31.47
CA GLU A 514 -18.08 24.50 32.60
C GLU A 514 -17.95 23.81 33.99
N ASP A 515 -18.01 22.47 34.05
CA ASP A 515 -18.12 21.71 35.30
C ASP A 515 -16.81 21.41 36.05
N ASN A 516 -15.63 21.69 35.47
CA ASN A 516 -14.33 21.41 36.10
C ASN A 516 -13.83 22.50 37.09
N GLN A 517 -14.68 23.46 37.50
CA GLN A 517 -14.32 24.51 38.45
C GLN A 517 -14.25 24.08 39.93
N ARG A 518 -14.57 22.83 40.29
CA ARG A 518 -14.66 22.42 41.71
C ARG A 518 -13.34 21.98 42.36
N ASP A 519 -12.30 21.70 41.58
CA ASP A 519 -11.03 21.15 42.10
C ASP A 519 -9.81 22.05 41.80
N LEU A 520 -9.95 23.36 41.96
CA LEU A 520 -8.80 24.26 42.08
C LEU A 520 -8.49 24.49 43.57
N PRO A 521 -7.22 24.32 44.02
CA PRO A 521 -6.84 24.61 45.40
C PRO A 521 -7.13 26.09 45.71
N GLY A 522 -7.89 26.31 46.79
CA GLY A 522 -8.35 27.63 47.20
C GLY A 522 -7.21 28.54 47.58
N ASP A 523 -6.92 29.53 46.72
CA ASP A 523 -6.32 30.82 47.09
C ASP A 523 -6.39 31.86 45.94
N ALA A 524 -7.54 31.92 45.26
CA ALA A 524 -7.87 33.02 44.34
C ALA A 524 -9.27 33.60 44.60
N GLY A 525 -9.72 33.52 45.85
CA GLY A 525 -10.95 34.18 46.28
C GLY A 525 -10.67 35.63 46.64
N HIS A 526 -10.44 36.53 45.67
CA HIS A 526 -10.56 38.00 45.88
C HIS A 526 -10.62 38.83 44.58
N ILE A 527 -11.33 38.39 43.54
CA ILE A 527 -11.83 39.31 42.50
C ILE A 527 -13.24 38.87 42.09
N ARG A 528 -14.23 39.22 42.91
CA ARG A 528 -15.64 39.27 42.49
C ARG A 528 -16.18 40.65 42.84
N GLY A 529 -16.42 41.45 41.81
CA GLY A 529 -17.14 42.73 41.93
C GLY A 529 -16.39 43.92 41.35
N SER A 530 -16.38 44.05 40.02
CA SER A 530 -16.27 45.37 39.38
C SER A 530 -16.98 45.29 38.04
N SER A 531 -18.16 45.91 37.94
CA SER A 531 -18.91 46.02 36.70
C SER A 531 -18.16 46.91 35.71
N CYS A 532 -18.28 46.56 34.44
CA CYS A 532 -17.72 47.25 33.28
C CYS A 532 -18.38 48.63 33.09
N THR A 533 -18.02 49.62 33.91
CA THR A 533 -18.43 51.03 33.74
C THR A 533 -17.28 52.04 33.93
N ASP A 534 -16.17 51.65 34.56
CA ASP A 534 -15.14 52.62 34.99
C ASP A 534 -13.94 52.82 34.03
N PHE A 535 -13.90 52.14 32.87
CA PHE A 535 -12.78 52.30 31.93
C PHE A 535 -12.90 53.52 30.98
N ARG A 536 -13.99 54.29 31.07
CA ARG A 536 -14.24 55.47 30.22
C ARG A 536 -13.65 56.78 30.77
N ALA A 537 -13.17 56.81 32.00
CA ALA A 537 -12.66 58.02 32.65
C ALA A 537 -11.14 58.24 32.50
N SER A 538 -10.40 57.27 31.94
CA SER A 538 -8.92 57.27 31.93
C SER A 538 -8.29 57.92 30.69
N LEU A 539 -9.08 58.28 29.68
CA LEU A 539 -8.60 58.78 28.38
C LEU A 539 -9.13 60.21 28.13
N ASN A 540 -8.46 61.20 28.72
CA ASN A 540 -8.68 62.63 28.50
C ASN A 540 -8.52 63.00 27.00
N ILE A 541 -9.62 63.00 26.22
CA ILE A 541 -9.64 63.49 24.84
C ILE A 541 -10.66 64.64 24.74
N PRO A 542 -10.30 65.83 24.24
CA PRO A 542 -11.21 66.97 24.20
C PRO A 542 -12.27 66.83 23.10
N ASN A 543 -13.50 67.25 23.40
CA ASN A 543 -14.61 67.24 22.46
C ASN A 543 -14.45 68.33 21.40
N GLY A 544 -14.12 67.94 20.17
CA GLY A 544 -14.26 68.82 19.02
C GLY A 544 -13.60 68.29 17.75
N SER A 545 -14.45 67.87 16.80
CA SER A 545 -14.15 67.58 15.39
C SER A 545 -13.64 66.16 15.10
N VAL A 546 -14.49 65.32 14.52
CA VAL A 546 -14.32 64.69 13.18
C VAL A 546 -15.46 63.70 13.00
N THR A 547 -16.36 64.04 12.08
CA THR A 547 -17.35 63.13 11.50
C THR A 547 -16.62 62.26 10.46
N ILE A 548 -16.96 60.97 10.41
CA ILE A 548 -16.57 59.95 9.41
C ILE A 548 -15.17 59.31 9.65
N ALA A 549 -15.11 58.26 10.50
CA ALA A 549 -14.27 57.04 10.35
C ALA A 549 -14.15 56.21 11.66
N THR A 550 -15.24 55.75 12.27
CA THR A 550 -15.20 54.98 13.53
C THR A 550 -16.08 53.72 13.55
N SER A 551 -16.16 52.97 12.44
CA SER A 551 -16.83 51.65 12.43
C SER A 551 -15.98 50.48 11.92
N LEU A 552 -14.72 50.72 11.53
CA LEU A 552 -13.83 49.65 11.03
C LEU A 552 -12.55 49.51 11.85
N PHE A 553 -12.01 50.59 12.44
CA PHE A 553 -10.78 50.53 13.22
C PHE A 553 -10.97 50.00 14.65
N ASP A 554 -12.08 50.36 15.32
CA ASP A 554 -12.35 49.89 16.69
C ASP A 554 -12.70 48.39 16.74
N THR A 555 -13.28 47.83 15.67
CA THR A 555 -13.62 46.39 15.60
C THR A 555 -12.39 45.52 15.38
N LEU A 556 -11.38 46.02 14.65
CA LEU A 556 -10.16 45.26 14.35
C LEU A 556 -9.24 45.13 15.58
N ILE A 557 -9.04 46.22 16.34
CA ILE A 557 -8.15 46.21 17.51
C ILE A 557 -8.80 45.52 18.73
N TYR A 558 -10.13 45.66 18.92
CA TYR A 558 -10.84 44.90 19.96
C TYR A 558 -10.86 43.40 19.65
N SER A 559 -11.00 42.98 18.38
CA SER A 559 -11.05 41.56 18.06
C SER A 559 -9.70 40.86 18.25
N GLU A 560 -8.58 41.44 17.80
CA GLU A 560 -7.26 40.81 17.95
C GLU A 560 -6.81 40.72 19.41
N THR A 561 -7.14 41.73 20.23
CA THR A 561 -6.67 41.77 21.62
C THR A 561 -7.55 40.92 22.54
N LEU A 562 -8.88 40.86 22.31
CA LEU A 562 -9.76 39.88 22.97
C LEU A 562 -9.56 38.46 22.44
N LEU A 563 -9.20 38.26 21.17
CA LEU A 563 -8.78 36.95 20.68
C LEU A 563 -7.49 36.51 21.35
N LYS A 564 -6.49 37.38 21.53
CA LYS A 564 -5.24 37.05 22.24
C LYS A 564 -5.44 36.83 23.75
N LEU A 565 -6.32 37.59 24.41
CA LEU A 565 -6.69 37.38 25.82
C LEU A 565 -7.59 36.15 26.03
N ASN A 566 -8.49 35.83 25.09
CA ASN A 566 -9.28 34.59 25.11
C ASN A 566 -8.50 33.36 24.64
N PHE A 567 -7.43 33.51 23.86
CA PHE A 567 -6.51 32.41 23.49
C PHE A 567 -5.72 31.90 24.70
N CYS A 568 -5.45 32.76 25.69
CA CYS A 568 -4.62 32.43 26.84
C CYS A 568 -5.35 31.63 27.94
N CYS A 569 -6.68 31.52 27.88
CA CYS A 569 -7.49 30.91 28.95
C CYS A 569 -8.09 29.53 28.61
N ASN A 570 -7.82 28.95 27.43
CA ASN A 570 -8.53 27.78 26.88
C ASN A 570 -7.84 26.40 27.10
N VAL A 571 -6.86 26.32 28.02
CA VAL A 571 -5.93 25.17 28.20
C VAL A 571 -5.94 24.67 29.66
N ILE A 572 -7.09 24.68 30.35
CA ILE A 572 -7.11 24.47 31.82
C ILE A 572 -7.56 23.05 32.24
N GLY A 573 -8.42 22.37 31.47
CA GLY A 573 -8.96 21.04 31.85
C GLY A 573 -8.13 19.81 31.43
N ASP A 574 -7.59 19.79 30.20
CA ASP A 574 -6.66 18.76 29.70
C ASP A 574 -5.63 19.39 28.73
N PRO A 575 -4.66 20.16 29.25
CA PRO A 575 -3.66 20.85 28.43
C PRO A 575 -2.82 19.93 27.53
N SER A 576 -2.72 18.65 27.92
CA SER A 576 -1.98 17.62 27.19
C SER A 576 -2.80 16.88 26.13
N LEU A 577 -4.13 17.07 26.09
CA LEU A 577 -5.09 16.24 25.35
C LEU A 577 -5.02 14.73 25.68
N SER A 578 -4.48 14.36 26.85
CA SER A 578 -4.25 12.97 27.23
C SER A 578 -5.56 12.21 27.46
N LEU A 579 -6.58 12.85 28.02
CA LEU A 579 -7.90 12.27 28.24
C LEU A 579 -8.62 12.09 26.90
N LYS A 580 -8.54 13.09 26.01
CA LYS A 580 -9.16 13.01 24.68
C LYS A 580 -8.51 11.92 23.83
N GLN A 581 -7.18 11.81 23.82
CA GLN A 581 -6.46 10.71 23.16
C GLN A 581 -6.91 9.35 23.70
N ARG A 582 -6.95 9.20 25.04
CA ARG A 582 -7.38 7.96 25.67
C ARG A 582 -8.81 7.59 25.30
N ALA A 583 -9.73 8.56 25.26
CA ALA A 583 -11.11 8.33 24.84
C ALA A 583 -11.18 7.83 23.40
N LEU A 584 -10.55 8.53 22.45
CA LEU A 584 -10.52 8.14 21.03
C LEU A 584 -9.94 6.74 20.82
N VAL A 585 -8.83 6.41 21.50
CA VAL A 585 -8.20 5.09 21.43
C VAL A 585 -9.09 4.01 22.02
N THR A 586 -9.69 4.28 23.19
CA THR A 586 -10.52 3.29 23.89
C THR A 586 -11.78 2.99 23.09
N ASP A 587 -12.41 4.00 22.50
CA ASP A 587 -13.60 3.82 21.67
C ASP A 587 -13.29 3.09 20.36
N ALA A 588 -12.14 3.39 19.74
CA ALA A 588 -11.66 2.64 18.58
C ALA A 588 -11.36 1.17 18.94
N ALA A 589 -10.69 0.92 20.07
CA ALA A 589 -10.36 -0.43 20.53
C ALA A 589 -11.61 -1.26 20.88
N ARG A 590 -12.63 -0.66 21.51
CA ARG A 590 -13.93 -1.31 21.76
C ARG A 590 -14.63 -1.72 20.47
N ALA A 591 -14.65 -0.83 19.48
CA ALA A 591 -15.23 -1.13 18.17
C ALA A 591 -14.51 -2.31 17.51
N LEU A 592 -13.18 -2.28 17.48
CA LEU A 592 -12.35 -3.35 16.90
C LEU A 592 -12.50 -4.70 17.63
N ASP A 593 -12.65 -4.70 18.97
CA ASP A 593 -12.92 -5.93 19.74
C ASP A 593 -14.32 -6.49 19.47
N LYS A 594 -15.33 -5.64 19.37
CA LYS A 594 -16.69 -6.04 18.96
C LYS A 594 -16.68 -6.70 17.57
N ALA A 595 -15.90 -6.17 16.63
CA ALA A 595 -15.71 -6.75 15.30
C ALA A 595 -14.73 -7.93 15.26
N LYS A 596 -14.20 -8.39 16.40
CA LYS A 596 -13.25 -9.51 16.53
C LYS A 596 -11.90 -9.30 15.80
N MET A 597 -11.58 -8.06 15.44
CA MET A 597 -10.30 -7.70 14.78
C MET A 597 -9.15 -7.58 15.79
N MET A 598 -9.46 -7.31 17.04
CA MET A 598 -8.51 -7.39 18.15
C MET A 598 -9.20 -7.95 19.39
N ARG A 599 -8.45 -8.26 20.43
CA ARG A 599 -8.98 -8.41 21.79
C ARG A 599 -8.53 -7.25 22.63
N PHE A 600 -9.45 -6.60 23.32
CA PHE A 600 -9.17 -5.48 24.19
C PHE A 600 -9.56 -5.82 25.62
N ASP A 601 -8.57 -5.90 26.51
CA ASP A 601 -8.83 -6.03 27.94
C ASP A 601 -8.91 -4.63 28.56
N GLU A 602 -10.13 -4.14 28.81
CA GLU A 602 -10.36 -2.81 29.37
C GLU A 602 -9.70 -2.59 30.74
N LYS A 603 -9.50 -3.66 31.53
CA LYS A 603 -8.93 -3.53 32.88
C LYS A 603 -7.42 -3.27 32.82
N SER A 604 -6.70 -4.03 32.01
CA SER A 604 -5.25 -3.85 31.82
C SER A 604 -4.92 -2.78 30.80
N GLY A 605 -5.85 -2.47 29.88
CA GLY A 605 -5.61 -1.61 28.74
C GLY A 605 -4.80 -2.29 27.62
N ASN A 606 -4.64 -3.62 27.66
CA ASN A 606 -3.83 -4.36 26.70
C ASN A 606 -4.62 -4.77 25.46
N PHE A 607 -3.90 -4.82 24.33
CA PHE A 607 -4.40 -5.24 23.03
C PHE A 607 -3.76 -6.57 22.64
N TYR A 608 -4.58 -7.50 22.16
CA TYR A 608 -4.09 -8.73 21.54
C TYR A 608 -4.58 -8.79 20.10
N CYS A 609 -3.64 -8.93 19.18
CA CYS A 609 -3.94 -9.03 17.76
C CYS A 609 -4.63 -10.37 17.44
N THR A 610 -5.72 -10.35 16.66
CA THR A 610 -6.35 -11.57 16.12
C THR A 610 -5.92 -11.79 14.66
N GLU A 611 -6.03 -13.02 14.17
CA GLU A 611 -5.77 -13.32 12.75
C GLU A 611 -6.67 -12.49 11.82
N LEU A 612 -7.93 -12.23 12.21
CA LEU A 612 -8.84 -11.39 11.44
C LEU A 612 -8.31 -9.95 11.33
N GLY A 613 -7.81 -9.37 12.42
CA GLY A 613 -7.18 -8.05 12.41
C GLY A 613 -5.92 -8.00 11.55
N ARG A 614 -5.09 -9.06 11.58
CA ARG A 614 -3.91 -9.19 10.72
C ARG A 614 -4.28 -9.20 9.25
N ILE A 615 -5.26 -10.03 8.87
CA ILE A 615 -5.74 -10.12 7.48
C ILE A 615 -6.30 -8.76 7.03
N ALA A 616 -7.16 -8.13 7.83
CA ALA A 616 -7.72 -6.82 7.49
C ALA A 616 -6.63 -5.75 7.30
N SER A 617 -5.61 -5.73 8.17
CA SER A 617 -4.44 -4.84 8.02
C SER A 617 -3.65 -5.12 6.74
N HIS A 618 -3.34 -6.39 6.47
CA HIS A 618 -2.54 -6.82 5.31
C HIS A 618 -3.22 -6.53 3.96
N PHE A 619 -4.54 -6.64 3.90
CA PHE A 619 -5.34 -6.42 2.68
C PHE A 619 -6.04 -5.06 2.62
N TYR A 620 -5.80 -4.20 3.62
CA TYR A 620 -6.34 -2.85 3.67
C TYR A 620 -7.88 -2.82 3.67
N ILE A 621 -8.50 -3.81 4.30
CA ILE A 621 -9.96 -3.93 4.39
C ILE A 621 -10.47 -3.02 5.50
N GLN A 622 -11.52 -2.26 5.21
CA GLN A 622 -12.13 -1.35 6.18
C GLN A 622 -12.79 -2.13 7.33
N TYR A 623 -12.72 -1.58 8.54
CA TYR A 623 -13.42 -2.05 9.74
C TYR A 623 -14.89 -2.38 9.46
N SER A 624 -15.60 -1.46 8.79
CA SER A 624 -17.03 -1.61 8.50
C SER A 624 -17.32 -2.82 7.59
N SER A 625 -16.46 -3.09 6.59
CA SER A 625 -16.57 -4.28 5.74
C SER A 625 -16.35 -5.57 6.53
N VAL A 626 -15.43 -5.57 7.50
CA VAL A 626 -15.21 -6.72 8.38
C VAL A 626 -16.43 -6.99 9.27
N GLU A 627 -17.13 -5.95 9.75
CA GLU A 627 -18.42 -6.13 10.42
C GLU A 627 -19.44 -6.82 9.50
N THR A 628 -19.60 -6.33 8.27
CA THR A 628 -20.48 -6.93 7.27
C THR A 628 -20.14 -8.40 7.00
N TYR A 629 -18.86 -8.74 6.80
CA TYR A 629 -18.46 -10.12 6.54
C TYR A 629 -18.66 -11.02 7.76
N ASN A 630 -18.47 -10.51 8.98
CA ASN A 630 -18.74 -11.29 10.19
C ASN A 630 -20.23 -11.67 10.33
N GLU A 631 -21.13 -10.87 9.77
CA GLU A 631 -22.58 -11.13 9.76
C GLU A 631 -23.01 -12.02 8.59
N MET A 632 -22.46 -11.81 7.38
CA MET A 632 -22.91 -12.47 6.15
C MET A 632 -22.16 -13.77 5.82
N LEU A 633 -20.88 -13.91 6.19
CA LEU A 633 -20.04 -15.03 5.76
C LEU A 633 -20.40 -16.32 6.53
N ARG A 634 -20.83 -17.35 5.79
CA ARG A 634 -21.24 -18.66 6.31
C ARG A 634 -20.29 -19.78 5.85
N ARG A 635 -20.37 -20.96 6.50
CA ARG A 635 -19.57 -22.15 6.13
C ARG A 635 -19.85 -22.66 4.72
N HIS A 636 -21.08 -22.48 4.24
CA HIS A 636 -21.46 -22.83 2.88
C HIS A 636 -22.26 -21.65 2.29
N MET A 637 -21.84 -21.21 1.12
CA MET A 637 -22.48 -20.16 0.33
C MET A 637 -22.37 -20.55 -1.15
N ASN A 638 -23.35 -20.13 -1.96
CA ASN A 638 -23.28 -20.32 -3.41
C ASN A 638 -22.61 -19.13 -4.11
N ASP A 639 -22.40 -19.25 -5.41
CA ASP A 639 -21.77 -18.23 -6.26
C ASP A 639 -22.43 -16.85 -6.14
N SER A 640 -23.77 -16.79 -6.22
CA SER A 640 -24.52 -15.53 -6.18
C SER A 640 -24.47 -14.87 -4.80
N GLU A 641 -24.49 -15.66 -3.71
CA GLU A 641 -24.36 -15.17 -2.34
C GLU A 641 -23.00 -14.57 -2.05
N VAL A 642 -21.92 -15.15 -2.61
CA VAL A 642 -20.57 -14.60 -2.43
C VAL A 642 -20.41 -13.26 -3.14
N ILE A 643 -20.86 -13.17 -4.39
CA ILE A 643 -20.80 -11.92 -5.15
C ILE A 643 -21.66 -10.84 -4.48
N ASP A 644 -22.85 -11.20 -3.99
CA ASP A 644 -23.74 -10.30 -3.25
C ASP A 644 -23.10 -9.83 -1.92
N MET A 645 -22.48 -10.72 -1.14
CA MET A 645 -21.75 -10.35 0.07
C MET A 645 -20.62 -9.35 -0.22
N VAL A 646 -19.85 -9.59 -1.29
CA VAL A 646 -18.77 -8.68 -1.71
C VAL A 646 -19.34 -7.34 -2.19
N ALA A 647 -20.53 -7.33 -2.80
CA ALA A 647 -21.21 -6.10 -3.18
C ALA A 647 -21.68 -5.24 -1.98
N HIS A 648 -21.75 -5.81 -0.76
CA HIS A 648 -22.08 -5.09 0.47
C HIS A 648 -20.86 -4.48 1.18
N SER A 649 -19.65 -4.63 0.62
CA SER A 649 -18.43 -4.06 1.21
C SER A 649 -18.47 -2.53 1.29
N SER A 650 -18.01 -1.95 2.41
CA SER A 650 -17.97 -0.49 2.63
C SER A 650 -17.04 0.24 1.67
N GLU A 651 -16.08 -0.45 1.06
CA GLU A 651 -15.28 0.05 -0.05
C GLU A 651 -16.16 0.60 -1.20
N PHE A 652 -17.38 0.08 -1.35
CA PHE A 652 -18.33 0.43 -2.41
C PHE A 652 -19.51 1.28 -1.88
N GLU A 653 -19.42 1.80 -0.65
CA GLU A 653 -20.52 2.50 0.01
C GLU A 653 -21.01 3.72 -0.77
N ASN A 654 -20.11 4.39 -1.47
CA ASN A 654 -20.45 5.62 -2.19
C ASN A 654 -20.97 5.36 -3.61
N ILE A 655 -21.08 4.11 -4.08
CA ILE A 655 -21.64 3.85 -5.41
C ILE A 655 -23.16 4.08 -5.38
N VAL A 656 -23.67 4.82 -6.36
CA VAL A 656 -25.08 5.18 -6.51
C VAL A 656 -25.60 4.69 -7.87
N VAL A 657 -26.86 4.27 -7.92
CA VAL A 657 -27.57 3.91 -9.16
C VAL A 657 -28.21 5.16 -9.76
N ARG A 658 -28.05 5.37 -11.06
CA ARG A 658 -28.57 6.54 -11.77
C ARG A 658 -29.53 6.15 -12.89
N GLU A 659 -30.41 7.07 -13.26
CA GLU A 659 -31.44 6.81 -14.28
C GLU A 659 -30.83 6.61 -15.68
N GLU A 660 -29.80 7.38 -16.03
CA GLU A 660 -29.18 7.32 -17.36
C GLU A 660 -28.49 5.99 -17.69
N GLU A 661 -28.13 5.21 -16.68
CA GLU A 661 -27.41 3.95 -16.80
C GLU A 661 -28.32 2.72 -16.65
N GLN A 662 -29.59 2.88 -16.25
CA GLN A 662 -30.49 1.74 -15.99
C GLN A 662 -30.70 0.84 -17.21
N ASN A 663 -30.93 1.42 -18.38
CA ASN A 663 -31.15 0.66 -19.62
C ASN A 663 -29.93 -0.19 -19.98
N GLU A 664 -28.71 0.35 -19.76
CA GLU A 664 -27.48 -0.39 -20.01
C GLU A 664 -27.28 -1.48 -18.95
N LEU A 665 -27.54 -1.20 -17.67
CA LEU A 665 -27.48 -2.20 -16.60
C LEU A 665 -28.43 -3.38 -16.84
N GLU A 666 -29.64 -3.14 -17.34
CA GLU A 666 -30.58 -4.19 -17.72
C GLU A 666 -30.06 -5.04 -18.89
N MET A 667 -29.43 -4.40 -19.88
CA MET A 667 -28.82 -5.11 -21.01
C MET A 667 -27.62 -5.97 -20.57
N LEU A 668 -26.78 -5.43 -19.70
CA LEU A 668 -25.61 -6.12 -19.14
C LEU A 668 -26.04 -7.31 -18.29
N LEU A 669 -27.08 -7.16 -17.48
CA LEU A 669 -27.65 -8.24 -16.67
C LEU A 669 -28.08 -9.45 -17.52
N ARG A 670 -28.62 -9.21 -18.73
CA ARG A 670 -29.07 -10.29 -19.63
C ARG A 670 -27.95 -10.90 -20.47
N SER A 671 -26.92 -10.12 -20.79
CA SER A 671 -25.89 -10.51 -21.77
C SER A 671 -24.60 -11.02 -21.13
N SER A 672 -24.24 -10.51 -19.95
CA SER A 672 -22.88 -10.64 -19.39
C SER A 672 -22.84 -11.22 -17.97
N CYS A 673 -23.97 -11.34 -17.29
CA CYS A 673 -24.07 -11.88 -15.93
C CYS A 673 -24.57 -13.34 -15.96
N PRO A 674 -23.70 -14.34 -15.72
CA PRO A 674 -24.12 -15.74 -15.63
C PRO A 674 -24.84 -16.07 -14.33
N LEU A 675 -24.68 -15.26 -13.27
CA LEU A 675 -25.25 -15.51 -11.94
C LEU A 675 -26.43 -14.58 -11.66
N GLU A 676 -27.37 -15.08 -10.86
CA GLU A 676 -28.50 -14.29 -10.39
C GLU A 676 -28.04 -13.08 -9.56
N VAL A 677 -28.59 -11.91 -9.87
CA VAL A 677 -28.30 -10.66 -9.16
C VAL A 677 -29.43 -10.34 -8.20
N LYS A 678 -29.15 -10.44 -6.90
CA LYS A 678 -30.09 -10.06 -5.85
C LYS A 678 -30.37 -8.56 -5.89
N GLY A 679 -31.65 -8.18 -5.77
CA GLY A 679 -32.09 -6.77 -5.78
C GLY A 679 -32.20 -6.12 -7.17
N GLY A 680 -31.69 -6.74 -8.24
CA GLY A 680 -31.83 -6.25 -9.61
C GLY A 680 -31.01 -4.98 -9.93
N PRO A 681 -31.12 -4.43 -11.15
CA PRO A 681 -30.26 -3.35 -11.65
C PRO A 681 -30.53 -1.98 -11.00
N SER A 682 -31.73 -1.81 -10.41
CA SER A 682 -32.12 -0.57 -9.72
C SER A 682 -31.58 -0.48 -8.28
N ASN A 683 -31.10 -1.60 -7.71
CA ASN A 683 -30.50 -1.64 -6.38
C ASN A 683 -29.00 -1.36 -6.45
N LYS A 684 -28.46 -0.62 -5.48
CA LYS A 684 -27.02 -0.32 -5.37
C LYS A 684 -26.14 -1.58 -5.37
N HIS A 685 -26.45 -2.55 -4.52
CA HIS A 685 -25.70 -3.81 -4.43
C HIS A 685 -25.91 -4.66 -5.68
N GLY A 686 -27.09 -4.58 -6.30
CA GLY A 686 -27.36 -5.20 -7.59
C GLY A 686 -26.51 -4.62 -8.72
N LYS A 687 -26.38 -3.29 -8.81
CA LYS A 687 -25.45 -2.61 -9.73
C LYS A 687 -24.01 -3.07 -9.51
N ILE A 688 -23.53 -3.10 -8.26
CA ILE A 688 -22.17 -3.55 -7.94
C ILE A 688 -21.97 -5.01 -8.37
N SER A 689 -22.93 -5.88 -8.07
CA SER A 689 -22.90 -7.29 -8.47
C SER A 689 -22.82 -7.45 -9.99
N ILE A 690 -23.62 -6.69 -10.75
CA ILE A 690 -23.55 -6.67 -12.23
C ILE A 690 -22.15 -6.28 -12.69
N LEU A 691 -21.56 -5.23 -12.11
CA LEU A 691 -20.24 -4.74 -12.51
C LEU A 691 -19.11 -5.72 -12.12
N ILE A 692 -19.23 -6.45 -11.01
CA ILE A 692 -18.30 -7.54 -10.65
C ILE A 692 -18.38 -8.66 -11.68
N GLN A 693 -19.59 -9.13 -11.99
CA GLN A 693 -19.79 -10.20 -12.97
C GLN A 693 -19.29 -9.78 -14.36
N LEU A 694 -19.55 -8.54 -14.75
CA LEU A 694 -19.08 -7.95 -15.99
C LEU A 694 -17.55 -7.92 -16.08
N TYR A 695 -16.89 -7.59 -14.96
CA TYR A 695 -15.43 -7.58 -14.88
C TYR A 695 -14.84 -8.98 -15.11
N ILE A 696 -15.42 -10.02 -14.51
CA ILE A 696 -14.99 -11.41 -14.72
C ILE A 696 -15.32 -11.87 -16.15
N SER A 697 -16.47 -11.48 -16.69
CA SER A 697 -16.90 -11.81 -18.06
C SER A 697 -16.18 -11.03 -19.17
N HIS A 698 -15.31 -10.06 -18.83
CA HIS A 698 -14.62 -9.20 -19.80
C HIS A 698 -15.58 -8.40 -20.73
N GLY A 699 -16.77 -8.03 -20.25
CA GLY A 699 -17.76 -7.33 -21.07
C GLY A 699 -17.46 -5.83 -21.29
N SER A 700 -18.05 -5.27 -22.35
CA SER A 700 -17.88 -3.87 -22.74
C SER A 700 -18.95 -2.96 -22.12
N ILE A 701 -18.56 -1.73 -21.78
CA ILE A 701 -19.44 -0.69 -21.23
C ILE A 701 -19.32 0.57 -22.10
N ASP A 702 -20.45 1.18 -22.42
CA ASP A 702 -20.54 2.42 -23.18
C ASP A 702 -20.68 3.66 -22.29
N THR A 703 -21.49 3.58 -21.23
CA THR A 703 -21.74 4.73 -20.33
C THR A 703 -20.53 5.04 -19.46
N PHE A 704 -20.16 6.33 -19.43
CA PHE A 704 -18.97 6.79 -18.73
C PHE A 704 -19.04 6.62 -17.20
N SER A 705 -20.21 6.83 -16.58
CA SER A 705 -20.39 6.59 -15.14
C SER A 705 -20.08 5.14 -14.77
N LEU A 706 -20.66 4.19 -15.52
CA LEU A 706 -20.44 2.75 -15.34
C LEU A 706 -18.98 2.34 -15.56
N VAL A 707 -18.31 2.89 -16.57
CA VAL A 707 -16.87 2.62 -16.79
C VAL A 707 -16.04 3.05 -15.58
N SER A 708 -16.36 4.22 -15.01
CA SER A 708 -15.65 4.74 -13.85
C SER A 708 -15.95 3.94 -12.58
N ASP A 709 -17.20 3.52 -12.38
CA ASP A 709 -17.61 2.69 -11.25
C ASP A 709 -17.00 1.28 -11.33
N ALA A 710 -16.99 0.66 -12.53
CA ALA A 710 -16.37 -0.65 -12.76
C ALA A 710 -14.85 -0.62 -12.52
N ALA A 711 -14.17 0.44 -12.95
CA ALA A 711 -12.74 0.63 -12.67
C ALA A 711 -12.46 0.80 -11.17
N TYR A 712 -13.37 1.46 -10.44
CA TYR A 712 -13.27 1.61 -8.99
C TYR A 712 -13.48 0.28 -8.24
N ILE A 713 -14.49 -0.49 -8.64
CA ILE A 713 -14.79 -1.82 -8.06
C ILE A 713 -13.63 -2.78 -8.30
N SER A 714 -13.18 -2.91 -9.55
CA SER A 714 -12.10 -3.84 -9.92
C SER A 714 -10.77 -3.56 -9.20
N ALA A 715 -10.48 -2.29 -8.88
CA ALA A 715 -9.28 -1.92 -8.13
C ALA A 715 -9.25 -2.46 -6.68
N SER A 716 -10.40 -2.77 -6.09
CA SER A 716 -10.50 -3.34 -4.72
C SER A 716 -10.97 -4.79 -4.68
N LEU A 717 -11.55 -5.30 -5.76
CA LEU A 717 -12.15 -6.63 -5.79
C LEU A 717 -11.14 -7.75 -5.47
N ALA A 718 -9.98 -7.77 -6.11
CA ALA A 718 -8.98 -8.82 -5.91
C ALA A 718 -8.50 -8.91 -4.45
N ARG A 719 -8.22 -7.75 -3.81
CA ARG A 719 -7.79 -7.72 -2.40
C ARG A 719 -8.88 -8.14 -1.42
N ILE A 720 -10.14 -7.79 -1.69
CA ILE A 720 -11.29 -8.19 -0.87
C ILE A 720 -11.48 -9.71 -0.95
N MET A 721 -11.52 -10.27 -2.16
CA MET A 721 -11.65 -11.71 -2.37
C MET A 721 -10.52 -12.47 -1.69
N ARG A 722 -9.28 -11.96 -1.81
CA ARG A 722 -8.13 -12.58 -1.17
C ARG A 722 -8.17 -12.54 0.36
N ALA A 723 -8.66 -11.44 0.94
CA ALA A 723 -8.87 -11.35 2.37
C ALA A 723 -9.93 -12.36 2.85
N LEU A 724 -11.04 -12.49 2.12
CA LEU A 724 -12.09 -13.47 2.42
C LEU A 724 -11.59 -14.92 2.34
N PHE A 725 -10.79 -15.25 1.33
CA PHE A 725 -10.09 -16.53 1.24
C PHE A 725 -9.25 -16.81 2.49
N GLU A 726 -8.39 -15.86 2.90
CA GLU A 726 -7.56 -16.05 4.08
C GLU A 726 -8.38 -16.15 5.37
N ILE A 727 -9.51 -15.44 5.48
CA ILE A 727 -10.43 -15.57 6.61
C ILE A 727 -11.01 -16.99 6.67
N CYS A 728 -11.50 -17.53 5.55
CA CYS A 728 -12.01 -18.90 5.48
C CYS A 728 -10.92 -19.93 5.83
N LEU A 729 -9.70 -19.73 5.30
CA LEU A 729 -8.57 -20.62 5.54
C LEU A 729 -8.18 -20.66 7.01
N ARG A 730 -8.12 -19.50 7.68
CA ARG A 730 -7.81 -19.41 9.11
C ARG A 730 -8.92 -19.93 10.01
N ARG A 731 -10.18 -19.86 9.55
CA ARG A 731 -11.32 -20.52 10.21
C ARG A 731 -11.32 -22.04 10.01
N GLY A 732 -10.51 -22.53 9.08
CA GLY A 732 -10.35 -23.95 8.77
C GLY A 732 -11.57 -24.55 8.06
N TRP A 733 -12.32 -23.76 7.28
CA TRP A 733 -13.47 -24.23 6.50
C TRP A 733 -12.97 -24.73 5.15
N SER A 734 -13.04 -26.04 4.87
CA SER A 734 -12.36 -26.61 3.70
C SER A 734 -13.01 -26.19 2.39
N GLU A 735 -14.30 -26.48 2.23
CA GLU A 735 -15.05 -26.18 1.01
C GLU A 735 -15.04 -24.69 0.71
N MET A 736 -15.37 -23.86 1.70
CA MET A 736 -15.46 -22.41 1.52
C MET A 736 -14.12 -21.76 1.21
N SER A 737 -13.01 -22.28 1.75
CA SER A 737 -11.67 -21.77 1.43
C SER A 737 -11.30 -22.06 -0.01
N LEU A 738 -11.56 -23.29 -0.48
CA LEU A 738 -11.29 -23.66 -1.86
C LEU A 738 -12.17 -22.86 -2.83
N PHE A 739 -13.45 -22.74 -2.52
CA PHE A 739 -14.39 -21.93 -3.29
C PHE A 739 -13.97 -20.46 -3.39
N MET A 740 -13.57 -19.84 -2.28
CA MET A 740 -13.05 -18.47 -2.29
C MET A 740 -11.75 -18.35 -3.08
N LEU A 741 -10.86 -19.35 -3.02
CA LEU A 741 -9.62 -19.37 -3.79
C LEU A 741 -9.88 -19.47 -5.30
N GLU A 742 -10.87 -20.26 -5.73
CA GLU A 742 -11.30 -20.33 -7.13
C GLU A 742 -11.78 -18.96 -7.62
N TYR A 743 -12.59 -18.27 -6.83
CA TYR A 743 -13.06 -16.93 -7.17
C TYR A 743 -11.95 -15.87 -7.14
N CYS A 744 -10.95 -15.99 -6.25
CA CYS A 744 -9.76 -15.13 -6.31
C CYS A 744 -9.08 -15.27 -7.68
N LYS A 745 -8.87 -16.51 -8.14
CA LYS A 745 -8.27 -16.78 -9.44
C LYS A 745 -9.17 -16.31 -10.59
N ALA A 746 -10.49 -16.46 -10.45
CA ALA A 746 -11.45 -16.02 -11.46
C ALA A 746 -11.42 -14.51 -11.66
N VAL A 747 -11.32 -13.73 -10.58
CA VAL A 747 -11.15 -12.28 -10.61
C VAL A 747 -9.81 -11.89 -11.21
N ASP A 748 -8.71 -12.50 -10.77
CA ASP A 748 -7.37 -12.17 -11.25
C ASP A 748 -7.16 -12.50 -12.73
N ARG A 749 -7.78 -13.58 -13.22
CA ARG A 749 -7.68 -14.05 -14.60
C ARG A 749 -8.80 -13.55 -15.51
N GLN A 750 -9.88 -13.03 -14.93
CA GLN A 750 -11.11 -12.67 -15.65
C GLN A 750 -11.66 -13.86 -16.46
N ILE A 751 -11.74 -15.02 -15.80
CA ILE A 751 -12.22 -16.30 -16.35
C ILE A 751 -13.12 -16.94 -15.29
N TRP A 752 -14.31 -17.38 -15.68
CA TRP A 752 -15.22 -18.05 -14.76
C TRP A 752 -14.77 -19.48 -14.41
N PRO A 753 -15.01 -19.98 -13.18
CA PRO A 753 -14.63 -21.35 -12.81
C PRO A 753 -15.25 -22.43 -13.70
N HIS A 754 -16.46 -22.21 -14.24
CA HIS A 754 -17.13 -23.16 -15.14
C HIS A 754 -16.59 -23.17 -16.58
N GLN A 755 -15.71 -22.23 -16.95
CA GLN A 755 -15.12 -22.16 -18.29
C GLN A 755 -13.90 -23.06 -18.42
N HIS A 756 -13.51 -23.39 -19.66
CA HIS A 756 -12.43 -24.34 -19.89
C HIS A 756 -11.07 -23.79 -19.40
N PRO A 757 -10.24 -24.58 -18.68
CA PRO A 757 -9.01 -24.08 -18.06
C PRO A 757 -7.98 -23.50 -19.03
N LEU A 758 -7.97 -23.99 -20.27
CA LEU A 758 -7.08 -23.47 -21.34
C LEU A 758 -7.39 -22.03 -21.77
N ARG A 759 -8.52 -21.43 -21.33
CA ARG A 759 -8.74 -19.98 -21.48
C ARG A 759 -7.64 -19.14 -20.84
N GLN A 760 -6.89 -19.69 -19.88
CA GLN A 760 -5.72 -19.04 -19.29
C GLN A 760 -4.57 -18.80 -20.31
N PHE A 761 -4.69 -19.33 -21.53
CA PHE A 761 -3.80 -19.09 -22.68
C PHE A 761 -4.49 -18.33 -23.83
N ASP A 762 -5.53 -17.54 -23.56
CA ASP A 762 -6.33 -16.76 -24.52
C ASP A 762 -5.54 -15.95 -25.56
N LYS A 763 -4.35 -15.44 -25.19
CA LYS A 763 -3.47 -14.69 -26.11
C LYS A 763 -2.86 -15.54 -27.22
N ASP A 764 -2.75 -16.85 -27.01
CA ASP A 764 -2.11 -17.76 -27.94
C ASP A 764 -3.07 -18.83 -28.51
N LEU A 765 -4.18 -19.15 -27.82
CA LEU A 765 -5.26 -20.02 -28.32
C LEU A 765 -6.41 -19.18 -28.88
N SER A 766 -6.87 -19.49 -30.09
CA SER A 766 -8.00 -18.78 -30.69
C SER A 766 -9.31 -19.05 -29.93
N ALA A 767 -10.17 -18.04 -29.87
CA ALA A 767 -11.49 -18.16 -29.23
C ALA A 767 -12.35 -19.30 -29.83
N GLU A 768 -12.15 -19.63 -31.11
CA GLU A 768 -12.85 -20.74 -31.76
C GLU A 768 -12.41 -22.10 -31.22
N ILE A 769 -11.11 -22.32 -30.97
CA ILE A 769 -10.61 -23.56 -30.38
C ILE A 769 -11.19 -23.74 -28.98
N LEU A 770 -11.15 -22.67 -28.17
CA LEU A 770 -11.66 -22.68 -26.80
C LEU A 770 -13.17 -22.99 -26.77
N ARG A 771 -13.97 -22.33 -27.64
CA ARG A 771 -15.40 -22.58 -27.72
C ARG A 771 -15.72 -24.03 -28.11
N LYS A 772 -14.97 -24.61 -29.05
CA LYS A 772 -15.17 -26.02 -29.45
C LYS A 772 -14.80 -27.00 -28.34
N LEU A 773 -13.75 -26.72 -27.57
CA LEU A 773 -13.40 -27.53 -26.39
C LEU A 773 -14.50 -27.48 -25.33
N GLU A 774 -15.10 -26.30 -25.12
CA GLU A 774 -16.23 -26.13 -24.19
C GLU A 774 -17.51 -26.82 -24.67
N GLU A 775 -17.82 -26.73 -25.97
CA GLU A 775 -18.96 -27.44 -26.58
C GLU A 775 -18.85 -28.97 -26.44
N GLN A 776 -17.63 -29.51 -26.37
CA GLN A 776 -17.37 -30.94 -26.21
C GLN A 776 -17.18 -31.37 -24.74
N ALA A 777 -17.22 -30.43 -23.78
CA ALA A 777 -17.07 -30.67 -22.34
C ALA A 777 -15.87 -31.57 -21.96
N SER A 778 -14.77 -31.48 -22.71
CA SER A 778 -13.58 -32.31 -22.46
C SER A 778 -12.79 -31.75 -21.29
N ASP A 779 -12.48 -32.58 -20.30
CA ASP A 779 -11.65 -32.19 -19.15
C ASP A 779 -10.14 -32.24 -19.50
N LEU A 780 -9.32 -31.66 -18.63
CA LEU A 780 -7.87 -31.57 -18.86
C LEU A 780 -7.20 -32.95 -18.86
N ASP A 781 -7.64 -33.85 -17.97
CA ASP A 781 -7.06 -35.18 -17.84
C ASP A 781 -7.32 -36.03 -19.09
N HIS A 782 -8.54 -36.00 -19.62
CA HIS A 782 -8.87 -36.69 -20.86
C HIS A 782 -8.07 -36.14 -22.04
N LEU A 783 -7.97 -34.80 -22.18
CA LEU A 783 -7.15 -34.18 -23.23
C LEU A 783 -5.66 -34.51 -23.10
N GLN A 784 -5.18 -34.76 -21.87
CA GLN A 784 -3.79 -35.15 -21.62
C GLN A 784 -3.51 -36.59 -22.06
N GLU A 785 -4.50 -37.49 -22.02
CA GLU A 785 -4.38 -38.86 -22.51
C GLU A 785 -4.53 -38.98 -24.03
N MET A 786 -5.33 -38.12 -24.66
CA MET A 786 -5.60 -38.15 -26.11
C MET A 786 -4.37 -37.85 -26.97
N GLU A 787 -4.26 -38.50 -28.13
CA GLU A 787 -3.20 -38.19 -29.11
C GLU A 787 -3.49 -36.87 -29.85
N GLU A 788 -2.44 -36.22 -30.39
CA GLU A 788 -2.58 -34.92 -31.08
C GLU A 788 -3.60 -34.96 -32.23
N LYS A 789 -3.70 -36.10 -32.91
CA LYS A 789 -4.65 -36.33 -34.02
C LYS A 789 -6.10 -36.41 -33.53
N ASP A 790 -6.32 -37.03 -32.38
CA ASP A 790 -7.66 -37.21 -31.81
C ASP A 790 -8.20 -35.88 -31.30
N ILE A 791 -7.35 -35.09 -30.63
CA ILE A 791 -7.69 -33.73 -30.21
C ILE A 791 -8.05 -32.87 -31.43
N GLY A 792 -7.25 -32.94 -32.51
CA GLY A 792 -7.52 -32.22 -33.75
C GLY A 792 -8.84 -32.61 -34.40
N THR A 793 -9.24 -33.88 -34.28
CA THR A 793 -10.52 -34.40 -34.78
C THR A 793 -11.69 -33.93 -33.90
N LEU A 794 -11.53 -33.96 -32.58
CA LEU A 794 -12.49 -33.50 -31.59
C LEU A 794 -12.89 -32.03 -31.83
N ILE A 795 -11.91 -31.15 -31.97
CA ILE A 795 -12.15 -29.72 -32.25
C ILE A 795 -12.40 -29.42 -33.73
N ARG A 796 -12.48 -30.44 -34.59
CA ARG A 796 -12.67 -30.33 -36.05
C ARG A 796 -11.68 -29.34 -36.69
N TYR A 797 -10.45 -29.32 -36.18
CA TYR A 797 -9.36 -28.45 -36.64
C TYR A 797 -8.02 -29.14 -36.37
N ALA A 798 -7.54 -29.90 -37.36
CA ALA A 798 -6.36 -30.76 -37.22
C ALA A 798 -5.08 -30.02 -36.74
N PRO A 799 -4.72 -28.81 -37.24
CA PRO A 799 -3.57 -28.09 -36.72
C PRO A 799 -3.72 -27.65 -35.25
N GLY A 800 -4.96 -27.44 -34.79
CA GLY A 800 -5.24 -27.05 -33.42
C GLY A 800 -4.94 -28.16 -32.41
N GLY A 801 -5.03 -29.44 -32.80
CA GLY A 801 -4.70 -30.57 -31.93
C GLY A 801 -3.27 -30.52 -31.40
N ARG A 802 -2.31 -30.23 -32.29
CA ARG A 802 -0.89 -30.03 -31.91
C ARG A 802 -0.72 -28.84 -30.96
N LEU A 803 -1.43 -27.74 -31.23
CA LEU A 803 -1.36 -26.53 -30.42
C LEU A 803 -1.89 -26.79 -29.01
N VAL A 804 -3.09 -27.40 -28.90
CA VAL A 804 -3.69 -27.79 -27.61
C VAL A 804 -2.76 -28.72 -26.84
N LYS A 805 -2.21 -29.76 -27.47
CA LYS A 805 -1.26 -30.68 -26.81
C LYS A 805 0.00 -29.97 -26.32
N GLN A 806 0.49 -28.98 -27.05
CA GLN A 806 1.63 -28.17 -26.62
C GLN A 806 1.31 -27.35 -25.36
N TYR A 807 0.14 -26.71 -25.30
CA TYR A 807 -0.27 -25.90 -24.14
C TYR A 807 -0.61 -26.75 -22.91
N LEU A 808 -1.13 -27.96 -23.09
CA LEU A 808 -1.33 -28.90 -21.98
C LEU A 808 0.00 -29.23 -21.27
N LYS A 809 1.12 -29.34 -22.00
CA LYS A 809 2.45 -29.52 -21.40
C LYS A 809 2.93 -28.32 -20.58
N TYR A 810 2.38 -27.13 -20.81
CA TYR A 810 2.69 -25.92 -20.06
C TYR A 810 1.73 -25.70 -18.89
N PHE A 811 0.64 -26.45 -18.79
CA PHE A 811 -0.31 -26.32 -17.70
C PHE A 811 0.31 -26.88 -16.41
N PRO A 812 0.32 -26.13 -15.28
CA PRO A 812 0.95 -26.59 -14.05
C PRO A 812 0.23 -27.81 -13.45
N ARG A 813 0.96 -28.90 -13.29
CA ARG A 813 0.50 -30.15 -12.67
C ARG A 813 1.54 -30.66 -11.68
N ILE A 814 1.11 -31.19 -10.54
CA ILE A 814 2.02 -31.83 -9.58
C ILE A 814 1.46 -33.20 -9.20
N GLN A 815 2.33 -34.17 -9.03
CA GLN A 815 1.98 -35.47 -8.49
C GLN A 815 2.34 -35.51 -7.01
N LEU A 816 1.46 -36.10 -6.21
CA LEU A 816 1.59 -36.23 -4.76
C LEU A 816 1.75 -37.70 -4.38
N SER A 817 2.63 -37.96 -3.41
CA SER A 817 2.73 -39.25 -2.73
C SER A 817 3.04 -39.01 -1.27
N ALA A 818 2.34 -39.66 -0.34
CA ALA A 818 2.58 -39.44 1.09
C ALA A 818 2.76 -40.74 1.85
N THR A 819 3.69 -40.72 2.81
CA THR A 819 3.87 -41.79 3.80
C THR A 819 3.46 -41.31 5.18
N VAL A 820 2.69 -42.14 5.88
CA VAL A 820 2.14 -41.82 7.21
C VAL A 820 2.86 -42.64 8.27
N SER A 821 3.26 -41.99 9.36
CA SER A 821 3.89 -42.64 10.51
C SER A 821 3.24 -42.15 11.80
N PRO A 822 2.59 -43.01 12.59
CA PRO A 822 1.99 -42.58 13.85
C PRO A 822 3.08 -42.29 14.89
N ILE A 823 3.10 -41.07 15.43
CA ILE A 823 4.03 -40.68 16.51
C ILE A 823 3.41 -41.06 17.86
N THR A 824 2.15 -40.67 18.05
CA THR A 824 1.34 -40.98 19.23
C THR A 824 -0.05 -41.44 18.76
N ARG A 825 -0.94 -41.77 19.70
CA ARG A 825 -2.35 -42.06 19.36
C ARG A 825 -3.11 -40.88 18.79
N THR A 826 -2.62 -39.65 18.99
CA THR A 826 -3.31 -38.41 18.61
C THR A 826 -2.57 -37.61 17.55
N VAL A 827 -1.34 -38.02 17.18
CA VAL A 827 -0.49 -37.27 16.24
C VAL A 827 0.13 -38.21 15.22
N LEU A 828 -0.12 -37.91 13.96
CA LEU A 828 0.48 -38.56 12.80
C LEU A 828 1.56 -37.66 12.20
N LYS A 829 2.67 -38.25 11.79
CA LYS A 829 3.65 -37.62 10.91
C LYS A 829 3.32 -37.96 9.47
N LEU A 830 3.24 -36.93 8.63
CA LEU A 830 3.08 -37.04 7.18
C LEU A 830 4.36 -36.59 6.50
N ASP A 831 4.93 -37.48 5.70
CA ASP A 831 6.04 -37.18 4.80
C ASP A 831 5.47 -37.18 3.37
N LEU A 832 5.22 -35.98 2.84
CA LEU A 832 4.66 -35.73 1.50
C LEU A 832 5.79 -35.52 0.49
N LEU A 833 5.74 -36.25 -0.62
CA LEU A 833 6.60 -36.14 -1.78
C LEU A 833 5.83 -35.46 -2.91
N ILE A 834 6.40 -34.38 -3.46
CA ILE A 834 5.78 -33.54 -4.48
C ILE A 834 6.65 -33.56 -5.72
N ILE A 835 6.07 -34.01 -6.84
CA ILE A 835 6.77 -34.18 -8.13
C ILE A 835 6.11 -33.26 -9.17
N PRO A 836 6.78 -32.19 -9.63
CA PRO A 836 6.24 -31.32 -10.67
C PRO A 836 6.23 -32.00 -12.06
N GLU A 837 5.07 -32.05 -12.71
CA GLU A 837 4.87 -32.73 -14.01
C GLU A 837 4.48 -31.76 -15.14
N PHE A 838 5.26 -30.69 -15.34
CA PHE A 838 4.99 -29.72 -16.41
C PHE A 838 6.24 -29.01 -16.92
N ILE A 839 6.16 -28.43 -18.11
CA ILE A 839 7.27 -27.69 -18.73
C ILE A 839 7.18 -26.21 -18.36
N TRP A 840 8.18 -25.75 -17.59
CA TRP A 840 8.27 -24.34 -17.23
C TRP A 840 8.54 -23.42 -18.42
N LYS A 841 7.77 -22.34 -18.48
CA LYS A 841 7.91 -21.22 -19.43
C LYS A 841 7.76 -19.89 -18.69
N ASP A 842 8.81 -19.08 -18.67
CA ASP A 842 8.87 -17.84 -17.89
C ASP A 842 7.72 -16.86 -18.27
N ARG A 843 7.27 -16.86 -19.54
CA ARG A 843 6.12 -16.05 -20.00
C ARG A 843 4.81 -16.35 -19.27
N PHE A 844 4.57 -17.62 -18.91
CA PHE A 844 3.32 -18.06 -18.27
C PHE A 844 3.45 -18.24 -16.75
N HIS A 845 4.63 -18.69 -16.30
CA HIS A 845 4.86 -19.08 -14.91
C HIS A 845 5.60 -18.01 -14.09
N GLY A 846 6.16 -16.98 -14.73
CA GLY A 846 6.94 -15.96 -14.05
C GLY A 846 8.18 -16.51 -13.35
N ALA A 847 8.49 -15.97 -12.17
CA ALA A 847 9.67 -16.34 -11.39
C ALA A 847 9.43 -17.56 -10.47
N ALA A 848 8.21 -17.72 -9.97
CA ALA A 848 7.84 -18.76 -9.02
C ALA A 848 6.34 -19.12 -9.17
N GLN A 849 5.99 -20.36 -8.84
CA GLN A 849 4.62 -20.87 -8.78
C GLN A 849 4.31 -21.31 -7.36
N ARG A 850 3.18 -20.86 -6.81
CA ARG A 850 2.80 -21.12 -5.42
C ARG A 850 1.66 -22.13 -5.37
N TRP A 851 1.72 -23.03 -4.40
CA TRP A 851 0.76 -24.12 -4.20
C TRP A 851 0.38 -24.20 -2.73
N TRP A 852 -0.92 -24.19 -2.45
CA TRP A 852 -1.46 -24.50 -1.14
C TRP A 852 -1.48 -26.01 -0.95
N ILE A 853 -0.82 -26.49 0.09
CA ILE A 853 -0.89 -27.88 0.55
C ILE A 853 -1.84 -27.90 1.74
N LEU A 854 -3.00 -28.53 1.56
CA LEU A 854 -4.07 -28.61 2.56
C LEU A 854 -4.27 -30.06 2.96
N VAL A 855 -4.33 -30.34 4.27
CA VAL A 855 -4.79 -31.62 4.78
C VAL A 855 -6.18 -31.44 5.35
N GLU A 856 -7.15 -32.02 4.66
CA GLU A 856 -8.58 -31.84 4.91
C GLU A 856 -9.28 -33.12 5.32
N ASP A 857 -10.32 -32.92 6.12
CA ASP A 857 -11.30 -33.91 6.52
C ASP A 857 -12.64 -33.58 5.87
N SER A 858 -13.02 -34.37 4.87
CA SER A 858 -14.25 -34.14 4.13
C SER A 858 -15.51 -34.35 4.99
N GLU A 859 -15.43 -35.16 6.05
CA GLU A 859 -16.61 -35.43 6.90
C GLU A 859 -16.88 -34.26 7.86
N ASN A 860 -15.81 -33.62 8.34
CA ASN A 860 -15.90 -32.52 9.31
C ASN A 860 -15.79 -31.12 8.67
N ASP A 861 -15.61 -31.04 7.35
CA ASP A 861 -15.30 -29.81 6.60
C ASP A 861 -14.21 -28.99 7.29
N HIS A 862 -13.10 -29.65 7.61
CA HIS A 862 -12.04 -29.04 8.38
C HIS A 862 -10.64 -29.22 7.79
N ILE A 863 -9.88 -28.12 7.78
CA ILE A 863 -8.46 -28.11 7.39
C ILE A 863 -7.61 -28.26 8.65
N TYR A 864 -6.94 -29.39 8.80
CA TYR A 864 -6.02 -29.64 9.93
C TYR A 864 -4.64 -29.02 9.72
N HIS A 865 -4.19 -28.92 8.48
CA HIS A 865 -2.90 -28.35 8.13
C HIS A 865 -2.99 -27.58 6.81
N SER A 866 -2.37 -26.41 6.77
CA SER A 866 -2.22 -25.62 5.54
C SER A 866 -0.81 -25.02 5.47
N GLU A 867 -0.17 -25.18 4.32
CA GLU A 867 1.15 -24.60 4.04
C GLU A 867 1.22 -24.10 2.59
N LEU A 868 1.94 -22.99 2.37
CA LEU A 868 2.14 -22.42 1.03
C LEU A 868 3.52 -22.79 0.50
N LEU A 869 3.57 -23.75 -0.42
CA LEU A 869 4.78 -24.17 -1.12
C LEU A 869 5.10 -23.24 -2.29
N THR A 870 6.36 -22.82 -2.42
CA THR A 870 6.84 -22.04 -3.57
C THR A 870 7.79 -22.88 -4.43
N LEU A 871 7.38 -23.16 -5.67
CA LEU A 871 8.18 -23.85 -6.67
C LEU A 871 8.85 -22.86 -7.61
N THR A 872 10.17 -22.99 -7.79
CA THR A 872 10.95 -22.19 -8.75
C THR A 872 11.35 -23.02 -9.96
N LYS A 873 11.75 -22.35 -11.06
CA LYS A 873 12.24 -23.01 -12.27
C LYS A 873 13.34 -24.05 -12.04
N ARG A 874 14.23 -23.81 -11.06
CA ARG A 874 15.32 -24.74 -10.70
C ARG A 874 14.78 -26.02 -10.04
N MET A 875 13.73 -25.87 -9.23
CA MET A 875 13.12 -26.95 -8.46
C MET A 875 12.35 -27.95 -9.33
N ILE A 876 11.90 -27.55 -10.52
CA ILE A 876 11.17 -28.43 -11.45
C ILE A 876 12.08 -29.44 -12.15
N ARG A 877 13.36 -29.09 -12.34
CA ARG A 877 14.35 -29.99 -12.96
C ARG A 877 15.10 -30.84 -11.94
N GLY A 878 14.82 -30.64 -10.65
CA GLY A 878 15.53 -31.29 -9.55
C GLY A 878 14.81 -32.54 -9.06
N ASP A 879 15.28 -33.06 -7.93
CA ASP A 879 14.69 -34.19 -7.24
C ASP A 879 13.28 -33.86 -6.69
N PRO A 880 12.44 -34.88 -6.43
CA PRO A 880 11.16 -34.71 -5.77
C PRO A 880 11.27 -33.92 -4.45
N HIS A 881 10.32 -33.02 -4.22
CA HIS A 881 10.31 -32.17 -3.02
C HIS A 881 9.67 -32.91 -1.86
N LYS A 882 10.41 -33.10 -0.77
CA LYS A 882 9.88 -33.72 0.45
C LYS A 882 9.45 -32.65 1.46
N LEU A 883 8.19 -32.68 1.85
CA LEU A 883 7.60 -31.86 2.91
C LEU A 883 7.19 -32.76 4.08
N SER A 884 7.64 -32.45 5.30
CA SER A 884 7.36 -33.26 6.50
C SER A 884 6.62 -32.41 7.53
N PHE A 885 5.42 -32.82 7.92
CA PHE A 885 4.60 -32.13 8.91
C PHE A 885 3.78 -33.11 9.75
N THR A 886 3.12 -32.63 10.79
CA THR A 886 2.30 -33.46 11.69
C THR A 886 0.85 -33.03 11.66
N VAL A 887 -0.05 -34.01 11.67
CA VAL A 887 -1.50 -33.78 11.73
C VAL A 887 -2.12 -34.52 12.92
N PRO A 888 -3.14 -33.94 13.57
CA PRO A 888 -3.86 -34.65 14.61
C PRO A 888 -4.71 -35.79 14.02
N ILE A 889 -4.98 -36.81 14.82
CA ILE A 889 -6.02 -37.81 14.58
C ILE A 889 -6.90 -37.93 15.83
N PHE A 890 -8.20 -38.03 15.64
CA PHE A 890 -9.19 -38.06 16.72
C PHE A 890 -9.87 -39.43 16.81
N GLU A 891 -10.43 -39.76 17.98
CA GLU A 891 -11.31 -40.92 18.18
C GLU A 891 -12.78 -40.44 18.19
N PRO A 892 -13.71 -41.08 17.45
CA PRO A 892 -13.52 -42.23 16.57
C PRO A 892 -12.66 -41.89 15.34
N HIS A 893 -11.83 -42.84 14.90
CA HIS A 893 -10.90 -42.60 13.80
C HIS A 893 -11.66 -42.38 12.49
N PRO A 894 -11.36 -41.28 11.76
CA PRO A 894 -11.91 -41.09 10.43
C PRO A 894 -11.38 -42.19 9.49
N PRO A 895 -12.12 -42.55 8.44
CA PRO A 895 -11.67 -43.57 7.49
C PRO A 895 -10.43 -43.12 6.71
N GLN A 896 -10.37 -41.82 6.39
CA GLN A 896 -9.30 -41.23 5.59
C GLN A 896 -9.20 -39.72 5.77
N TYR A 897 -8.03 -39.18 5.48
CA TYR A 897 -7.82 -37.75 5.22
C TYR A 897 -7.42 -37.53 3.76
N TYR A 898 -7.59 -36.30 3.27
CA TYR A 898 -7.17 -35.92 1.94
C TYR A 898 -6.06 -34.88 2.03
N ILE A 899 -5.03 -35.06 1.22
CA ILE A 899 -4.07 -34.02 0.91
C ILE A 899 -4.49 -33.42 -0.43
N ARG A 900 -4.83 -32.15 -0.42
CA ARG A 900 -5.09 -31.38 -1.63
C ARG A 900 -3.96 -30.39 -1.86
N ALA A 901 -3.36 -30.44 -3.04
CA ALA A 901 -2.46 -29.40 -3.50
C ALA A 901 -3.14 -28.56 -4.56
N VAL A 902 -3.33 -27.27 -4.29
CA VAL A 902 -4.04 -26.35 -5.18
C VAL A 902 -3.13 -25.21 -5.56
N SER A 903 -2.98 -24.93 -6.85
CA SER A 903 -2.23 -23.77 -7.31
C SER A 903 -2.84 -22.49 -6.75
N ASP A 904 -2.01 -21.53 -6.36
CA ASP A 904 -2.48 -20.23 -5.85
C ASP A 904 -3.03 -19.33 -6.97
N SER A 905 -2.62 -19.55 -8.22
CA SER A 905 -2.81 -18.60 -9.34
C SER A 905 -3.39 -19.20 -10.62
N TRP A 906 -3.55 -20.53 -10.67
CA TRP A 906 -4.12 -21.23 -11.83
C TRP A 906 -5.46 -21.88 -11.46
N LEU A 907 -6.47 -21.62 -12.28
CA LEU A 907 -7.77 -22.30 -12.20
C LEU A 907 -7.60 -23.75 -12.64
N HIS A 908 -8.23 -24.68 -11.92
CA HIS A 908 -8.22 -26.14 -12.18
C HIS A 908 -6.85 -26.83 -12.12
N ALA A 909 -5.81 -26.12 -11.68
CA ALA A 909 -4.53 -26.72 -11.35
C ALA A 909 -4.55 -27.19 -9.89
N GLU A 910 -5.07 -28.38 -9.68
CA GLU A 910 -5.11 -29.04 -8.38
C GLU A 910 -4.74 -30.52 -8.48
N SER A 911 -4.38 -31.12 -7.36
CA SER A 911 -3.97 -32.52 -7.28
C SER A 911 -4.34 -33.07 -5.91
N PHE A 912 -4.73 -34.33 -5.89
CA PHE A 912 -5.36 -34.96 -4.73
C PHE A 912 -4.63 -36.24 -4.35
N TYR A 913 -4.49 -36.48 -3.05
CA TYR A 913 -3.96 -37.73 -2.52
C TYR A 913 -4.73 -38.17 -1.28
N THR A 914 -5.26 -39.38 -1.31
CA THR A 914 -6.04 -39.95 -0.19
C THR A 914 -5.13 -40.71 0.77
N ILE A 915 -5.22 -40.37 2.06
CA ILE A 915 -4.58 -41.10 3.15
C ILE A 915 -5.60 -42.03 3.78
N SER A 916 -5.47 -43.34 3.57
CA SER A 916 -6.32 -44.32 4.24
C SER A 916 -5.77 -44.72 5.61
N PHE A 917 -6.65 -44.80 6.62
CA PHE A 917 -6.30 -45.23 7.98
C PHE A 917 -6.71 -46.68 8.31
N HIS A 918 -7.26 -47.45 7.35
CA HIS A 918 -7.76 -48.80 7.60
C HIS A 918 -6.72 -49.77 8.19
N ASN A 919 -5.44 -49.61 7.85
CA ASN A 919 -4.34 -50.45 8.35
C ASN A 919 -3.39 -49.70 9.30
N LEU A 920 -3.82 -48.55 9.82
CA LEU A 920 -2.98 -47.73 10.68
C LEU A 920 -2.98 -48.30 12.11
N THR A 921 -1.88 -48.95 12.48
CA THR A 921 -1.66 -49.41 13.85
C THR A 921 -1.15 -48.25 14.70
N LEU A 922 -2.03 -47.68 15.52
CA LEU A 922 -1.63 -46.63 16.46
C LEU A 922 -0.90 -47.24 17.66
N PRO A 923 0.15 -46.57 18.19
CA PRO A 923 0.81 -46.98 19.42
C PRO A 923 -0.19 -47.15 20.58
N GLU A 924 0.04 -48.11 21.48
CA GLU A 924 -0.79 -48.26 22.68
C GLU A 924 -0.69 -47.01 23.59
N ALA A 925 -1.80 -46.65 24.25
CA ALA A 925 -1.84 -45.58 25.25
C ALA A 925 -1.14 -46.06 26.54
N ARG A 926 0.17 -46.20 26.53
CA ARG A 926 0.92 -46.51 27.76
C ARG A 926 1.31 -45.23 28.47
N THR A 927 0.39 -44.63 29.21
CA THR A 927 0.77 -43.68 30.28
C THR A 927 1.22 -44.47 31.49
N SER A 928 2.43 -45.03 31.43
CA SER A 928 3.08 -45.63 32.60
C SER A 928 4.06 -44.62 33.18
N HIS A 929 3.56 -43.43 33.56
CA HIS A 929 4.34 -42.58 34.46
C HIS A 929 4.11 -43.10 35.88
N THR A 930 5.17 -43.27 36.65
CA THR A 930 5.06 -43.60 38.07
C THR A 930 4.47 -42.40 38.79
N GLU A 931 3.35 -42.59 39.49
CA GLU A 931 2.77 -41.52 40.29
C GLU A 931 3.76 -41.05 41.36
N LEU A 932 3.81 -39.74 41.55
CA LEU A 932 4.58 -39.13 42.60
C LEU A 932 3.83 -39.31 43.92
N LEU A 933 4.38 -40.12 44.82
CA LEU A 933 3.81 -40.38 46.12
C LEU A 933 3.95 -39.12 47.00
N ASP A 934 2.90 -38.80 47.76
CA ASP A 934 2.92 -37.72 48.75
C ASP A 934 3.72 -38.15 49.99
N LEU A 935 5.03 -38.20 49.82
CA LEU A 935 5.98 -38.56 50.86
C LEU A 935 6.42 -37.29 51.60
N LYS A 936 6.59 -37.41 52.92
CA LYS A 936 7.24 -36.36 53.71
C LYS A 936 8.63 -36.10 53.12
N PRO A 937 8.98 -34.84 52.78
CA PRO A 937 10.28 -34.51 52.22
C PRO A 937 11.40 -35.08 53.08
N LEU A 938 12.34 -35.78 52.45
CA LEU A 938 13.41 -36.46 53.18
C LEU A 938 14.50 -35.44 53.53
N PRO A 939 14.89 -35.29 54.80
CA PRO A 939 15.97 -34.38 55.17
C PRO A 939 17.33 -34.90 54.67
N VAL A 940 18.27 -34.00 54.40
CA VAL A 940 19.63 -34.36 53.97
C VAL A 940 20.36 -35.22 55.00
N SER A 941 20.01 -35.09 56.29
CA SER A 941 20.51 -35.95 57.38
C SER A 941 20.19 -37.44 57.20
N SER A 942 19.29 -37.81 56.28
CA SER A 942 19.04 -39.22 55.92
C SER A 942 20.21 -39.88 55.17
N LEU A 943 21.24 -39.13 54.76
CA LEU A 943 22.48 -39.68 54.21
C LEU A 943 23.35 -40.38 55.26
N ALA A 944 23.16 -40.07 56.55
CA ALA A 944 23.89 -40.62 57.69
C ALA A 944 25.42 -40.54 57.56
N ASN A 945 25.92 -39.46 56.94
CA ASN A 945 27.35 -39.22 56.74
C ASN A 945 27.61 -37.71 56.65
N ASN A 946 28.23 -37.15 57.69
CA ASN A 946 28.52 -35.72 57.81
C ASN A 946 29.28 -35.15 56.60
N LYS A 947 30.13 -35.94 55.94
CA LYS A 947 30.86 -35.50 54.74
C LYS A 947 29.96 -35.39 53.51
N TYR A 948 28.92 -36.22 53.43
CA TYR A 948 27.98 -36.20 52.31
C TYR A 948 26.87 -35.19 52.53
N GLU A 949 26.46 -35.00 53.78
CA GLU A 949 25.50 -33.96 54.16
C GLU A 949 26.05 -32.56 53.84
N ALA A 950 27.36 -32.34 54.06
CA ALA A 950 28.03 -31.09 53.73
C ALA A 950 28.11 -30.76 52.22
N LEU A 951 27.83 -31.73 51.33
CA LEU A 951 27.82 -31.52 49.88
C LEU A 951 26.61 -30.71 49.41
N TYR A 952 25.53 -30.73 50.19
CA TYR A 952 24.24 -30.16 49.79
C TYR A 952 23.92 -28.93 50.64
N ASN A 953 23.51 -27.85 49.97
CA ASN A 953 23.16 -26.56 50.59
C ASN A 953 21.67 -26.39 50.90
N PHE A 954 20.87 -27.45 50.71
CA PHE A 954 19.44 -27.48 50.99
C PHE A 954 19.15 -28.41 52.18
N SER A 955 18.01 -28.21 52.84
CA SER A 955 17.65 -28.99 54.03
C SER A 955 16.94 -30.31 53.72
N HIS A 956 16.14 -30.36 52.64
CA HIS A 956 15.34 -31.53 52.27
C HIS A 956 15.45 -31.82 50.76
N PHE A 957 15.45 -33.10 50.42
CA PHE A 957 15.33 -33.58 49.05
C PHE A 957 13.94 -33.24 48.49
N ASN A 958 13.87 -32.95 47.19
CA ASN A 958 12.58 -32.71 46.54
C ASN A 958 11.74 -34.00 46.50
N PRO A 959 10.44 -33.93 46.17
CA PRO A 959 9.56 -35.10 46.18
C PRO A 959 10.04 -36.28 45.31
N ILE A 960 10.59 -36.00 44.12
CA ILE A 960 11.11 -37.04 43.20
C ILE A 960 12.35 -37.72 43.80
N GLN A 961 13.27 -36.92 44.33
CA GLN A 961 14.47 -37.39 45.01
C GLN A 961 14.10 -38.18 46.27
N THR A 962 13.14 -37.71 47.06
CA THR A 962 12.62 -38.36 48.27
C THR A 962 12.06 -39.75 47.94
N GLN A 963 11.22 -39.85 46.91
CA GLN A 963 10.62 -41.12 46.50
C GLN A 963 11.65 -42.13 45.98
N ILE A 964 12.67 -41.66 45.25
CA ILE A 964 13.68 -42.54 44.66
C ILE A 964 14.91 -42.78 45.57
N PHE A 965 15.03 -42.02 46.67
CA PHE A 965 16.19 -42.00 47.55
C PHE A 965 16.55 -43.40 48.04
N HIS A 966 15.56 -44.14 48.55
CA HIS A 966 15.80 -45.48 49.09
C HIS A 966 16.39 -46.42 48.05
N ILE A 967 15.89 -46.36 46.81
CA ILE A 967 16.38 -47.22 45.72
C ILE A 967 17.81 -46.82 45.33
N LEU A 968 18.09 -45.52 45.18
CA LEU A 968 19.42 -45.05 44.74
C LEU A 968 20.51 -45.13 45.81
N TYR A 969 20.15 -44.97 47.09
CA TYR A 969 21.12 -44.84 48.18
C TYR A 969 21.23 -46.09 49.08
N HIS A 970 20.20 -46.95 49.12
CA HIS A 970 20.23 -48.17 49.95
C HIS A 970 20.26 -49.47 49.15
N THR A 971 19.96 -49.43 47.84
CA THR A 971 19.98 -50.63 46.98
C THR A 971 20.97 -50.46 45.83
N ASP A 972 21.32 -51.57 45.17
CA ASP A 972 22.24 -51.58 44.01
C ASP A 972 21.49 -51.94 42.71
N ASN A 973 20.18 -51.66 42.66
CA ASN A 973 19.33 -51.94 41.49
C ASN A 973 19.55 -50.91 40.37
N ASN A 974 19.38 -51.35 39.12
CA ASN A 974 19.36 -50.44 37.97
C ASN A 974 18.09 -49.58 37.99
N VAL A 975 18.24 -48.27 37.77
CA VAL A 975 17.13 -47.30 37.84
C VAL A 975 17.00 -46.54 36.52
N LEU A 976 15.77 -46.43 36.01
CA LEU A 976 15.39 -45.52 34.94
C LEU A 976 14.60 -44.35 35.53
N LEU A 977 15.18 -43.15 35.55
CA LEU A 977 14.53 -41.93 36.04
C LEU A 977 14.10 -41.02 34.89
N GLY A 978 12.82 -41.10 34.52
CA GLY A 978 12.17 -40.15 33.60
C GLY A 978 11.53 -39.00 34.38
N ALA A 979 12.14 -37.81 34.35
CA ALA A 979 11.60 -36.61 34.98
C ALA A 979 11.88 -35.35 34.14
N PRO A 980 11.04 -34.30 34.21
CA PRO A 980 11.29 -33.03 33.52
C PRO A 980 12.65 -32.39 33.83
N THR A 981 13.11 -31.51 32.94
CA THR A 981 14.32 -30.71 33.20
C THR A 981 14.08 -29.79 34.40
N GLY A 982 15.02 -29.72 35.33
CA GLY A 982 14.87 -28.99 36.60
C GLY A 982 14.40 -29.85 37.79
N SER A 983 13.90 -31.08 37.57
CA SER A 983 13.43 -31.98 38.64
C SER A 983 14.54 -32.58 39.53
N GLY A 984 15.79 -32.14 39.40
CA GLY A 984 16.89 -32.58 40.27
C GLY A 984 17.50 -33.95 39.93
N LYS A 985 17.41 -34.40 38.67
CA LYS A 985 18.01 -35.67 38.18
C LYS A 985 19.52 -35.78 38.43
N THR A 986 20.23 -34.65 38.46
CA THR A 986 21.67 -34.59 38.75
C THR A 986 21.97 -35.11 40.15
N ILE A 987 21.23 -34.65 41.16
CA ILE A 987 21.38 -35.10 42.56
C ILE A 987 20.99 -36.57 42.69
N SER A 988 19.98 -37.04 41.95
CA SER A 988 19.67 -38.48 41.89
C SER A 988 20.88 -39.29 41.38
N ALA A 989 21.58 -38.82 40.36
CA ALA A 989 22.82 -39.47 39.92
C ALA A 989 23.91 -39.42 41.00
N GLU A 990 24.06 -38.30 41.72
CA GLU A 990 25.01 -38.16 42.83
C GLU A 990 24.71 -39.14 43.97
N LEU A 991 23.44 -39.35 44.36
CA LEU A 991 23.06 -40.35 45.38
C LEU A 991 23.56 -41.76 45.02
N ALA A 992 23.44 -42.15 43.75
CA ALA A 992 23.97 -43.43 43.27
C ALA A 992 25.51 -43.49 43.33
N MET A 993 26.19 -42.37 43.06
CA MET A 993 27.66 -42.28 43.21
C MET A 993 28.09 -42.40 44.67
N LEU A 994 27.41 -41.71 45.58
CA LEU A 994 27.69 -41.73 47.02
C LEU A 994 27.50 -43.13 47.61
N ARG A 995 26.47 -43.86 47.16
CA ARG A 995 26.27 -45.27 47.50
C ARG A 995 27.48 -46.12 47.08
N LEU A 996 27.92 -46.01 45.82
CA LEU A 996 29.09 -46.76 45.34
C LEU A 996 30.36 -46.40 46.12
N PHE A 997 30.57 -45.13 46.44
CA PHE A 997 31.74 -44.72 47.22
C PHE A 997 31.72 -45.22 48.66
N ASN A 998 30.55 -45.48 49.24
CA ASN A 998 30.40 -46.11 50.55
C ASN A 998 30.65 -47.63 50.51
N THR A 999 30.13 -48.34 49.52
CA THR A 999 30.21 -49.80 49.47
C THR A 999 31.48 -50.32 48.81
N GLN A 1000 31.98 -49.62 47.78
CA GLN A 1000 33.12 -50.03 46.96
C GLN A 1000 34.00 -48.79 46.61
N PRO A 1001 34.82 -48.30 47.55
CA PRO A 1001 35.50 -47.01 47.43
C PRO A 1001 36.50 -46.91 46.27
N ASP A 1002 37.02 -48.05 45.78
CA ASP A 1002 38.02 -48.14 44.71
C ASP A 1002 37.42 -48.31 43.30
N MET A 1003 36.08 -48.44 43.20
CA MET A 1003 35.40 -48.61 41.93
C MET A 1003 35.22 -47.29 41.18
N LYS A 1004 35.06 -47.38 39.86
CA LYS A 1004 34.95 -46.22 38.95
C LYS A 1004 33.50 -45.95 38.58
N VAL A 1005 33.14 -44.66 38.55
CA VAL A 1005 31.86 -44.18 38.00
C VAL A 1005 32.08 -43.64 36.59
N ILE A 1006 31.22 -44.01 35.65
CA ILE A 1006 31.18 -43.44 34.30
C ILE A 1006 29.85 -42.69 34.15
N TYR A 1007 29.93 -41.37 33.96
CA TYR A 1007 28.78 -40.52 33.66
C TYR A 1007 28.78 -40.15 32.18
N ILE A 1008 27.64 -40.37 31.51
CA ILE A 1008 27.46 -40.15 30.07
C ILE A 1008 26.38 -39.10 29.87
N ALA A 1009 26.64 -38.12 29.01
CA ALA A 1009 25.65 -37.14 28.55
C ALA A 1009 25.81 -36.92 27.03
N PRO A 1010 24.71 -36.62 26.30
CA PRO A 1010 24.71 -36.56 24.84
C PRO A 1010 25.49 -35.36 24.28
N MET A 1011 25.69 -34.31 25.08
CA MET A 1011 26.32 -33.06 24.65
C MET A 1011 27.56 -32.73 25.47
N LYS A 1012 28.66 -32.36 24.79
CA LYS A 1012 29.93 -31.93 25.40
C LYS A 1012 29.77 -30.75 26.36
N ALA A 1013 28.83 -29.84 26.09
CA ALA A 1013 28.52 -28.71 26.96
C ALA A 1013 28.03 -29.17 28.35
N ILE A 1014 27.08 -30.12 28.39
CA ILE A 1014 26.54 -30.68 29.63
C ILE A 1014 27.64 -31.42 30.42
N VAL A 1015 28.49 -32.18 29.73
CA VAL A 1015 29.62 -32.87 30.38
C VAL A 1015 30.59 -31.88 31.02
N ARG A 1016 30.91 -30.77 30.34
CA ARG A 1016 31.79 -29.72 30.88
C ARG A 1016 31.17 -29.00 32.08
N GLU A 1017 29.89 -28.66 32.00
CA GLU A 1017 29.15 -28.06 33.11
C GLU A 1017 29.21 -28.96 34.35
N ARG A 1018 28.84 -30.24 34.19
CA ARG A 1018 28.87 -31.22 35.30
C ARG A 1018 30.27 -31.49 35.82
N MET A 1019 31.28 -31.50 34.95
CA MET A 1019 32.67 -31.62 35.36
C MET A 1019 33.10 -30.45 36.25
N ASN A 1020 32.76 -29.21 35.87
CA ASN A 1020 33.13 -28.03 36.66
C ASN A 1020 32.44 -28.03 38.03
N ASP A 1021 31.17 -28.42 38.06
CA ASP A 1021 30.35 -28.51 39.27
C ASP A 1021 30.87 -29.60 40.22
N TRP A 1022 30.93 -30.85 39.73
CA TRP A 1022 31.40 -31.97 40.54
C TRP A 1022 32.87 -31.86 40.93
N ARG A 1023 33.74 -31.27 40.10
CA ARG A 1023 35.15 -31.05 40.48
C ARG A 1023 35.26 -30.20 41.74
N LYS A 1024 34.43 -29.16 41.87
CA LYS A 1024 34.45 -28.23 43.00
C LYS A 1024 33.74 -28.81 44.22
N HIS A 1025 32.54 -29.35 44.04
CA HIS A 1025 31.67 -29.72 45.17
C HIS A 1025 31.85 -31.17 45.62
N LEU A 1026 31.96 -32.13 44.69
CA LEU A 1026 31.95 -33.56 45.02
C LEU A 1026 33.36 -34.16 45.10
N VAL A 1027 34.18 -33.93 44.09
CA VAL A 1027 35.50 -34.56 43.93
C VAL A 1027 36.50 -34.01 44.94
N ALA A 1028 36.54 -32.68 45.12
CA ALA A 1028 37.45 -32.02 46.05
C ALA A 1028 37.14 -32.39 47.51
N GLN A 1029 35.86 -32.40 47.90
CA GLN A 1029 35.45 -32.70 49.28
C GLN A 1029 35.60 -34.19 49.65
N LEU A 1030 35.42 -35.09 48.68
CA LEU A 1030 35.53 -36.54 48.91
C LEU A 1030 36.90 -37.14 48.59
N GLY A 1031 37.87 -36.33 48.13
CA GLY A 1031 39.21 -36.79 47.78
C GLY A 1031 39.25 -37.77 46.60
N LYS A 1032 38.27 -37.71 45.69
CA LYS A 1032 38.20 -38.58 44.51
C LYS A 1032 38.96 -37.97 43.33
N LYS A 1033 39.15 -38.73 42.25
CA LYS A 1033 39.77 -38.26 40.99
C LYS A 1033 38.74 -38.32 39.86
N MET A 1034 38.60 -37.22 39.12
CA MET A 1034 37.68 -37.12 37.98
C MET A 1034 38.44 -36.78 36.69
N ARG A 1035 38.17 -37.52 35.61
CA ARG A 1035 38.70 -37.27 34.27
C ARG A 1035 37.56 -37.21 33.26
N ILE A 1036 37.73 -36.39 32.23
CA ILE A 1036 36.82 -36.32 31.09
C ILE A 1036 37.44 -37.07 29.92
N GLN A 1037 36.64 -37.89 29.24
CA GLN A 1037 37.01 -38.49 27.97
C GLN A 1037 35.95 -38.08 26.96
N ILE A 1038 36.33 -37.24 25.99
CA ILE A 1038 35.44 -36.84 24.90
C ILE A 1038 35.66 -37.84 23.78
N VAL A 1039 34.68 -38.73 23.59
CA VAL A 1039 34.65 -39.59 22.40
C VAL A 1039 34.08 -38.74 21.27
N CYS A 1040 34.93 -38.26 20.36
CA CYS A 1040 34.46 -37.70 19.10
C CYS A 1040 33.85 -38.83 18.27
N THR A 1041 32.64 -38.60 17.77
CA THR A 1041 31.84 -39.57 17.02
C THR A 1041 32.60 -40.12 15.81
N MET A 1042 32.37 -41.41 15.53
CA MET A 1042 32.87 -42.16 14.37
C MET A 1042 32.66 -41.41 13.05
N PHE A 1043 33.70 -41.35 12.21
CA PHE A 1043 33.57 -40.93 10.81
C PHE A 1043 33.16 -42.14 9.96
N LEU A 1044 32.11 -41.97 9.15
CA LEU A 1044 31.73 -42.93 8.12
C LEU A 1044 32.63 -42.68 6.91
N PHE A 1045 33.63 -43.54 6.69
CA PHE A 1045 34.51 -43.47 5.52
C PHE A 1045 34.40 -44.79 4.75
N LYS A 1046 33.81 -44.73 3.55
CA LYS A 1046 33.64 -45.88 2.64
C LYS A 1046 32.92 -47.11 3.24
N GLY A 1047 31.86 -46.89 4.03
CA GLY A 1047 30.92 -47.95 4.38
C GLY A 1047 31.35 -48.92 5.48
N GLU A 1048 32.48 -48.70 6.16
CA GLU A 1048 32.89 -49.47 7.34
C GLU A 1048 33.03 -48.60 8.59
N TRP A 1049 32.53 -49.09 9.73
CA TRP A 1049 32.70 -48.46 11.04
C TRP A 1049 34.05 -48.83 11.62
N LYS A 1050 34.97 -47.86 11.77
CA LYS A 1050 36.24 -48.06 12.50
C LYS A 1050 36.32 -47.16 13.73
N SER A 1051 36.73 -47.74 14.86
CA SER A 1051 37.03 -47.00 16.10
C SER A 1051 38.46 -46.45 16.06
N GLY A 1052 38.61 -45.14 16.28
CA GLY A 1052 39.91 -44.48 16.41
C GLY A 1052 39.95 -43.66 17.69
N VAL A 1053 40.89 -43.96 18.59
CA VAL A 1053 41.09 -43.24 19.85
C VAL A 1053 42.10 -42.12 19.62
N LEU A 1054 41.65 -40.86 19.64
CA LEU A 1054 42.52 -39.69 19.74
C LEU A 1054 42.71 -39.35 21.23
N ILE A 1055 43.83 -39.80 21.82
CA ILE A 1055 44.27 -39.34 23.14
C ILE A 1055 44.97 -37.99 22.93
N ARG A 1056 44.32 -36.88 23.26
CA ARG A 1056 45.03 -35.64 23.58
C ARG A 1056 45.33 -35.64 25.08
N SER A 1057 46.61 -35.81 25.41
CA SER A 1057 47.15 -35.52 26.73
C SER A 1057 47.41 -34.01 26.82
N ASP A 1058 46.54 -33.26 27.49
CA ASP A 1058 46.89 -31.93 27.97
C ASP A 1058 47.35 -32.08 29.42
N SER A 1059 48.66 -31.88 29.62
CA SER A 1059 49.32 -31.61 30.90
C SER A 1059 49.01 -30.20 31.38
#